data_AF-A0A9Q1DYS0-F1
#
_entry.id   AF-A0A9Q1DYS0-F1
#
_cell.length_a   1.000
_cell.length_b   1.000
_cell.length_c   1.000
_cell.angle_alpha   90.00
_cell.angle_beta   90.00
_cell.angle_gamma   90.00
#
_symmetry.space_group_name_H-M   'P 1'
#
loop_
_entity.id
_entity.type
_entity.pdbx_description
1 polymer ?
#
loop_
_entity_poly.entity_id
_entity_poly.type
_entity_poly.pdbx_seq_one_letter_code
_entity_poly.pdbx_strand_id
1 'polypeptide(L)'
;MFLTSLLELVCLSLCIIAVKGNDWCYQGCEYTPSHWDKLSHSQCGGERQSPINIDTSEVIADSSLGVFNFINFSNPNSMKYLINTGHAVKSVLENNMVEIEGGGLRHKYSTIQFHFHSGYNLWHPGSEHLIDGERYPMEMHIVSLKKGLSVDQALADPEGIAVLGFFIDVTDKEESPEKWNNLTSYLINITEKNSTVDIKDSISIDDLLGDVNRTKFYRYKGSLTTPPCSEVVVWTVFQEPIKISAHMVELFIRTLNSVKAYRPRQNLYGRKIYASPGINQSSGHSWCYNDHCDYSPSHWNMLPGVKCGGNTQSPINIETEHVTFDKSLNNFTFTNFSNLHSMKYFINTGHTVKCVLEENMVAIEGGGLSHKYFAMQFHFHWGKIDDHSDGSEHSVDSTRYPMEMHIVSVRKGLSVAEALKDSEGLAVLGFFIQVTREKTNQKSWETVTSYLSNIKKKDSTVEMSSKISIDDLLGDVDLSKYYRYNGSLTTPDCNEAVVWTVFKQPIKVNKELVKLFPSIMGYYDVYRPRQKLHNRTVRTSTAPTGPRPHLLPLLLSLLLYLLWEKVTRFQDTRCNRMKARLATLTVFAAVLMHFAHCADTEIPWCYHLSSCNDSVWISRPYGVCNETRQSPIDIETTKVKVDANLTAFTFGGFGNNRTMKEITNTGRTVKVTLRDGLVTVSGGGLSTNYTSLQFHLHWGNGTSIPGSEHTVDNKRYPMELHIVSIKSEFNGMTSQALTDPEGAAALGFFIEEGDGTEQPASWKILTNYLANITNSGDHVNIIDDLSLDDLLVGVDRTKYFRYLGSLTTPTCDEIVVWTVFKDPIRVSRDLIDLFPSVYFNTSSNSPLMTNTFRNIVETNDRTVTTPSSAVSKSYSTFGLLASLAMLPLLHRT
;
A
#
# COMPACT_ATOMS: atom_id res chain seq x y z
N MET A 1 -42.16 -26.13 45.92
CA MET A 1 -41.89 -24.69 45.73
C MET A 1 -40.77 -24.49 44.69
N PHE A 2 -40.78 -25.25 43.58
CA PHE A 2 -39.69 -25.33 42.58
C PHE A 2 -40.19 -25.26 41.12
N LEU A 3 -41.44 -24.83 40.89
CA LEU A 3 -42.05 -24.82 39.56
C LEU A 3 -42.34 -23.42 39.00
N THR A 4 -41.95 -22.34 39.68
CA THR A 4 -42.22 -20.96 39.25
C THR A 4 -41.00 -20.23 38.68
N SER A 5 -39.78 -20.78 38.77
CA SER A 5 -38.56 -20.10 38.26
C SER A 5 -38.10 -20.55 36.86
N LEU A 6 -38.81 -21.49 36.22
CA LEU A 6 -38.45 -21.95 34.86
C LEU A 6 -39.21 -21.20 33.74
N LEU A 7 -40.25 -20.44 34.08
CA LEU A 7 -41.08 -19.71 33.10
C LEU A 7 -40.62 -18.27 32.83
N GLU A 8 -39.74 -17.69 33.66
CA GLU A 8 -39.15 -16.35 33.42
C GLU A 8 -37.83 -16.41 32.64
N LEU A 9 -37.21 -17.60 32.50
CA LEU A 9 -35.94 -17.79 31.77
C LEU A 9 -36.09 -17.75 30.23
N VAL A 10 -37.32 -17.74 29.69
CA VAL A 10 -37.57 -17.82 28.23
C VAL A 10 -37.86 -16.45 27.60
N CYS A 11 -38.06 -15.38 28.39
CA CYS A 11 -38.41 -14.05 27.88
C CYS A 11 -37.25 -13.05 27.79
N LEU A 12 -36.02 -13.40 28.21
CA LEU A 12 -34.84 -12.51 28.16
C LEU A 12 -33.76 -12.94 27.14
N SER A 13 -34.00 -14.03 26.41
CA SER A 13 -33.22 -14.43 25.22
C SER A 13 -33.59 -13.64 23.96
N LEU A 14 -34.60 -12.76 24.02
CA LEU A 14 -35.27 -12.15 22.86
C LEU A 14 -34.57 -10.99 22.14
N CYS A 15 -33.28 -10.69 22.41
CA CYS A 15 -32.46 -9.96 21.41
C CYS A 15 -31.73 -10.91 20.44
N ILE A 16 -31.98 -12.21 20.54
CA ILE A 16 -31.78 -13.18 19.47
C ILE A 16 -33.15 -13.83 19.31
N ILE A 17 -33.90 -13.48 18.25
CA ILE A 17 -34.99 -14.36 17.83
C ILE A 17 -34.28 -15.65 17.40
N ALA A 18 -34.26 -16.65 18.28
CA ALA A 18 -33.97 -18.01 17.89
C ALA A 18 -35.11 -18.43 16.96
N VAL A 19 -34.96 -18.10 15.69
CA VAL A 19 -35.70 -18.71 14.61
C VAL A 19 -35.44 -20.20 14.76
N LYS A 20 -36.48 -20.97 15.11
CA LYS A 20 -36.42 -22.43 14.99
C LYS A 20 -36.27 -22.75 13.50
N GLY A 21 -35.04 -22.75 13.01
CA GLY A 21 -34.69 -22.94 11.60
C GLY A 21 -33.29 -22.41 11.30
N ASN A 22 -32.31 -23.31 11.36
CA ASN A 22 -30.88 -23.21 11.00
C ASN A 22 -30.03 -22.15 11.74
N ASP A 23 -29.09 -22.61 12.57
CA ASP A 23 -28.13 -21.80 13.32
C ASP A 23 -27.26 -20.95 12.38
N TRP A 24 -27.18 -19.64 12.63
CA TRP A 24 -26.28 -18.72 11.93
C TRP A 24 -24.89 -18.70 12.58
N CYS A 25 -23.90 -18.24 11.83
CA CYS A 25 -22.54 -18.03 12.32
C CYS A 25 -21.89 -16.87 11.57
N TYR A 26 -20.74 -16.40 12.05
CA TYR A 26 -19.90 -15.47 11.29
C TYR A 26 -19.07 -16.16 10.20
N GLN A 27 -18.78 -17.47 10.36
CA GLN A 27 -17.97 -18.28 9.45
C GLN A 27 -18.21 -19.77 9.64
N GLY A 28 -17.98 -20.58 8.60
CA GLY A 28 -17.91 -22.04 8.71
C GLY A 28 -19.25 -22.77 8.90
N CYS A 29 -20.38 -22.12 8.64
CA CYS A 29 -21.72 -22.73 8.64
C CYS A 29 -22.51 -22.32 7.39
N GLU A 30 -23.70 -22.88 7.21
CA GLU A 30 -24.59 -22.62 6.06
C GLU A 30 -25.01 -21.14 5.96
N TYR A 31 -25.32 -20.50 7.08
CA TYR A 31 -25.78 -19.09 7.13
C TYR A 31 -24.68 -18.19 7.72
N THR A 32 -23.66 -17.91 6.91
CA THR A 32 -22.67 -16.85 7.14
C THR A 32 -23.25 -15.45 6.84
N PRO A 33 -22.57 -14.33 7.19
CA PRO A 33 -23.11 -12.99 6.99
C PRO A 33 -23.59 -12.66 5.57
N SER A 34 -22.99 -13.28 4.55
CA SER A 34 -23.40 -13.13 3.13
C SER A 34 -24.72 -13.83 2.78
N HIS A 35 -25.26 -14.62 3.71
CA HIS A 35 -26.47 -15.43 3.54
C HIS A 35 -27.49 -15.18 4.66
N TRP A 36 -27.24 -14.23 5.56
CA TRP A 36 -28.17 -13.93 6.64
C TRP A 36 -29.49 -13.39 6.13
N ASP A 37 -29.54 -12.78 4.94
CA ASP A 37 -30.76 -12.38 4.23
C ASP A 37 -31.72 -13.55 3.99
N LYS A 38 -31.19 -14.78 3.89
CA LYS A 38 -31.96 -16.01 3.62
C LYS A 38 -32.50 -16.68 4.88
N LEU A 39 -32.14 -16.22 6.08
CA LEU A 39 -32.69 -16.74 7.33
C LEU A 39 -34.20 -16.44 7.40
N SER A 40 -34.99 -17.35 7.97
CA SER A 40 -36.42 -17.10 8.15
C SER A 40 -36.62 -15.89 9.09
N HIS A 41 -37.55 -15.00 8.74
CA HIS A 41 -37.78 -13.71 9.41
C HIS A 41 -36.59 -12.72 9.42
N SER A 42 -35.59 -12.94 8.57
CA SER A 42 -34.46 -12.03 8.44
C SER A 42 -34.84 -10.68 7.84
N GLN A 43 -34.23 -9.63 8.36
CA GLN A 43 -34.19 -8.29 7.77
C GLN A 43 -32.76 -7.90 7.37
N CYS A 44 -31.84 -8.88 7.34
CA CYS A 44 -30.42 -8.70 6.99
C CYS A 44 -30.24 -8.46 5.48
N GLY A 45 -30.74 -7.34 4.98
CA GLY A 45 -30.68 -6.93 3.58
C GLY A 45 -31.34 -5.58 3.31
N GLY A 46 -31.84 -4.90 4.36
CA GLY A 46 -32.42 -3.57 4.23
C GLY A 46 -31.41 -2.46 3.91
N GLU A 47 -31.91 -1.23 3.80
CA GLU A 47 -31.13 -0.06 3.39
C GLU A 47 -30.52 0.73 4.57
N ARG A 48 -30.89 0.40 5.80
CA ARG A 48 -30.37 1.04 7.02
C ARG A 48 -29.62 0.04 7.89
N GLN A 49 -28.88 -0.86 7.25
CA GLN A 49 -28.11 -1.90 7.91
C GLN A 49 -26.83 -1.36 8.58
N SER A 50 -26.44 -1.98 9.68
CA SER A 50 -25.22 -1.70 10.46
C SER A 50 -24.35 -2.96 10.56
N PRO A 51 -23.03 -2.89 10.76
CA PRO A 51 -22.24 -1.68 11.04
C PRO A 51 -21.89 -0.90 9.77
N ILE A 52 -21.43 0.34 9.93
CA ILE A 52 -21.02 1.23 8.84
C ILE A 52 -19.57 1.67 8.99
N ASN A 53 -18.99 2.20 7.90
CA ASN A 53 -17.83 3.08 8.00
C ASN A 53 -18.29 4.49 8.31
N ILE A 54 -17.73 5.12 9.34
CA ILE A 54 -17.89 6.53 9.63
C ILE A 54 -16.72 7.25 8.98
N ASP A 55 -17.00 7.89 7.86
CA ASP A 55 -16.07 8.79 7.22
C ASP A 55 -16.16 10.15 7.91
N THR A 56 -15.10 10.51 8.64
CA THR A 56 -15.05 11.71 9.48
C THR A 56 -15.03 13.00 8.67
N SER A 57 -14.72 12.92 7.37
CA SER A 57 -14.79 14.07 6.47
C SER A 57 -16.23 14.38 6.02
N GLU A 58 -17.11 13.39 6.03
CA GLU A 58 -18.50 13.47 5.55
C GLU A 58 -19.54 13.63 6.69
N VAL A 59 -19.10 13.67 7.96
CA VAL A 59 -20.02 13.84 9.10
C VAL A 59 -20.55 15.27 9.20
N ILE A 60 -21.82 15.37 9.56
CA ILE A 60 -22.51 16.66 9.70
C ILE A 60 -22.49 17.07 11.18
N ALA A 61 -21.86 18.19 11.52
CA ALA A 61 -21.94 18.72 12.88
C ALA A 61 -23.40 19.01 13.26
N ASP A 62 -23.84 18.47 14.39
CA ASP A 62 -25.17 18.68 14.93
C ASP A 62 -25.09 19.13 16.38
N SER A 63 -25.15 20.45 16.57
CA SER A 63 -25.15 21.08 17.89
C SER A 63 -26.32 20.65 18.78
N SER A 64 -27.40 20.09 18.22
CA SER A 64 -28.56 19.63 18.98
C SER A 64 -28.34 18.30 19.71
N LEU A 65 -27.27 17.56 19.37
CA LEU A 65 -26.97 16.29 20.02
C LEU A 65 -26.60 16.46 21.51
N GLY A 66 -26.12 17.62 21.95
CA GLY A 66 -25.90 17.89 23.38
C GLY A 66 -25.05 16.84 24.11
N VAL A 67 -25.26 16.72 25.43
CA VAL A 67 -24.56 15.76 26.30
C VAL A 67 -25.47 14.62 26.74
N PHE A 68 -24.89 13.45 26.98
CA PHE A 68 -25.61 12.32 27.58
C PHE A 68 -25.79 12.48 29.08
N ASN A 69 -26.90 11.96 29.59
CA ASN A 69 -27.11 11.70 31.00
C ASN A 69 -27.10 10.17 31.21
N PHE A 70 -26.03 9.67 31.81
CA PHE A 70 -25.84 8.26 32.15
C PHE A 70 -26.33 8.02 33.58
N ILE A 71 -27.40 7.25 33.74
CA ILE A 71 -28.06 7.07 35.03
C ILE A 71 -27.66 5.70 35.58
N ASN A 72 -27.05 5.71 36.77
CA ASN A 72 -26.57 4.53 37.49
C ASN A 72 -25.50 3.70 36.75
N PHE A 73 -24.77 4.27 35.78
CA PHE A 73 -23.64 3.57 35.14
C PHE A 73 -22.52 3.20 36.12
N SER A 74 -22.39 3.98 37.20
CA SER A 74 -21.47 3.74 38.32
C SER A 74 -21.99 2.76 39.37
N ASN A 75 -23.19 2.17 39.19
CA ASN A 75 -23.73 1.21 40.15
C ASN A 75 -23.04 -0.16 39.98
N PRO A 76 -22.27 -0.64 40.98
CA PRO A 76 -21.51 -1.88 40.87
C PRO A 76 -22.39 -3.15 40.92
N ASN A 77 -23.66 -3.03 41.33
CA ASN A 77 -24.58 -4.17 41.39
C ASN A 77 -25.40 -4.31 40.09
N SER A 78 -25.08 -3.54 39.05
CA SER A 78 -25.85 -3.52 37.80
C SER A 78 -25.61 -4.75 36.92
N MET A 79 -24.45 -5.39 37.01
CA MET A 79 -24.11 -6.55 36.19
C MET A 79 -24.50 -7.85 36.90
N LYS A 80 -25.21 -8.73 36.19
CA LYS A 80 -25.74 -9.98 36.75
C LYS A 80 -24.81 -11.16 36.48
N TYR A 81 -24.57 -11.47 35.21
CA TYR A 81 -23.71 -12.58 34.79
C TYR A 81 -23.08 -12.32 33.42
N LEU A 82 -21.93 -12.94 33.17
CA LEU A 82 -21.35 -13.07 31.83
C LEU A 82 -21.80 -14.37 31.17
N ILE A 83 -21.97 -14.34 29.86
CA ILE A 83 -22.27 -15.50 29.02
C ILE A 83 -21.41 -15.48 27.75
N ASN A 84 -20.85 -16.62 27.40
CA ASN A 84 -20.31 -16.85 26.07
C ASN A 84 -21.44 -17.36 25.18
N THR A 85 -21.86 -16.55 24.20
CA THR A 85 -22.97 -16.93 23.32
C THR A 85 -22.54 -17.83 22.15
N GLY A 86 -21.24 -18.12 22.02
CA GLY A 86 -20.61 -18.68 20.82
C GLY A 86 -20.36 -17.65 19.71
N HIS A 87 -20.89 -16.44 19.84
CA HIS A 87 -20.75 -15.36 18.87
C HIS A 87 -20.14 -14.09 19.47
N ALA A 88 -20.29 -13.89 20.77
CA ALA A 88 -19.76 -12.77 21.53
C ALA A 88 -19.73 -13.12 23.03
N VAL A 89 -18.83 -12.47 23.77
CA VAL A 89 -18.91 -12.41 25.23
C VAL A 89 -19.89 -11.31 25.60
N LYS A 90 -20.94 -11.66 26.35
CA LYS A 90 -22.04 -10.76 26.71
C LYS A 90 -22.20 -10.69 28.22
N SER A 91 -22.36 -9.49 28.76
CA SER A 91 -22.80 -9.23 30.13
C SER A 91 -24.29 -8.90 30.14
N VAL A 92 -25.06 -9.61 30.95
CA VAL A 92 -26.47 -9.32 31.18
C VAL A 92 -26.60 -8.44 32.42
N LEU A 93 -27.35 -7.36 32.30
CA LEU A 93 -27.59 -6.43 33.40
C LEU A 93 -28.90 -6.75 34.11
N GLU A 94 -29.01 -6.26 35.35
CA GLU A 94 -30.27 -6.29 36.07
C GLU A 94 -31.28 -5.29 35.48
N ASN A 95 -32.53 -5.74 35.38
CA ASN A 95 -33.58 -4.99 34.70
C ASN A 95 -33.85 -3.64 35.36
N ASN A 96 -33.97 -2.59 34.54
CA ASN A 96 -34.34 -1.22 34.96
C ASN A 96 -33.39 -0.58 35.98
N MET A 97 -32.15 -1.06 36.12
CA MET A 97 -31.18 -0.46 37.03
C MET A 97 -30.39 0.67 36.39
N VAL A 98 -30.03 0.52 35.12
CA VAL A 98 -29.17 1.44 34.36
C VAL A 98 -29.97 2.03 33.21
N GLU A 99 -29.89 3.35 33.04
CA GLU A 99 -30.66 4.07 32.01
C GLU A 99 -29.80 5.10 31.29
N ILE A 100 -30.16 5.42 30.05
CA ILE A 100 -29.56 6.49 29.26
C ILE A 100 -30.62 7.44 28.71
N GLU A 101 -30.29 8.72 28.71
CA GLU A 101 -31.04 9.78 28.04
C GLU A 101 -30.09 10.91 27.61
N GLY A 102 -30.60 11.92 26.90
CA GLY A 102 -29.76 12.99 26.34
C GLY A 102 -28.97 12.51 25.12
N GLY A 103 -27.90 13.21 24.76
CA GLY A 103 -27.11 12.89 23.57
C GLY A 103 -27.91 12.95 22.26
N GLY A 104 -29.01 13.72 22.22
CA GLY A 104 -29.94 13.78 21.09
C GLY A 104 -30.90 12.59 20.99
N LEU A 105 -30.94 11.70 21.99
CA LEU A 105 -31.99 10.68 22.08
C LEU A 105 -33.32 11.34 22.45
N ARG A 106 -34.41 10.96 21.76
CA ARG A 106 -35.75 11.52 21.98
C ARG A 106 -36.48 10.92 23.18
N HIS A 107 -36.00 9.79 23.66
CA HIS A 107 -36.61 9.01 24.71
C HIS A 107 -35.56 8.58 25.72
N LYS A 108 -36.03 8.14 26.89
CA LYS A 108 -35.22 7.44 27.87
C LYS A 108 -35.15 5.96 27.51
N TYR A 109 -34.00 5.34 27.71
CA TYR A 109 -33.77 3.92 27.42
C TYR A 109 -33.25 3.20 28.67
N SER A 110 -33.73 1.99 28.91
CA SER A 110 -33.23 1.08 29.97
C SER A 110 -32.19 0.15 29.38
N THR A 111 -30.97 0.16 29.91
CA THR A 111 -29.87 -0.70 29.47
C THR A 111 -30.10 -2.13 29.96
N ILE A 112 -29.97 -3.11 29.05
CA ILE A 112 -30.26 -4.52 29.37
C ILE A 112 -29.02 -5.43 29.27
N GLN A 113 -28.03 -5.05 28.45
CA GLN A 113 -26.83 -5.86 28.24
C GLN A 113 -25.72 -5.04 27.59
N PHE A 114 -24.49 -5.54 27.68
CA PHE A 114 -23.43 -5.16 26.76
C PHE A 114 -22.65 -6.38 26.28
N HIS A 115 -22.01 -6.28 25.12
CA HIS A 115 -21.21 -7.36 24.55
C HIS A 115 -20.03 -6.83 23.75
N PHE A 116 -19.10 -7.74 23.44
CA PHE A 116 -17.85 -7.42 22.77
C PHE A 116 -17.74 -8.12 21.42
N HIS A 117 -17.32 -7.34 20.43
CA HIS A 117 -16.90 -7.80 19.12
C HIS A 117 -15.38 -7.78 19.02
N SER A 118 -14.81 -8.81 18.43
CA SER A 118 -13.37 -9.02 18.28
C SER A 118 -13.05 -9.79 16.99
N GLY A 119 -11.80 -9.72 16.56
CA GLY A 119 -11.32 -10.50 15.43
C GLY A 119 -10.62 -11.80 15.86
N TYR A 120 -9.84 -12.37 14.95
CA TYR A 120 -9.17 -13.67 15.13
C TYR A 120 -7.95 -13.61 16.06
N ASN A 121 -7.28 -12.46 16.10
CA ASN A 121 -6.07 -12.19 16.87
C ASN A 121 -5.83 -10.66 16.88
N LEU A 122 -4.81 -10.21 17.61
CA LEU A 122 -4.46 -8.79 17.72
C LEU A 122 -4.13 -8.10 16.38
N TRP A 123 -3.69 -8.85 15.38
CA TRP A 123 -3.32 -8.35 14.05
C TRP A 123 -4.49 -8.34 13.06
N HIS A 124 -5.64 -8.89 13.47
CA HIS A 124 -6.88 -8.89 12.69
C HIS A 124 -7.96 -8.16 13.52
N PRO A 125 -8.03 -6.83 13.47
CA PRO A 125 -8.95 -6.05 14.27
C PRO A 125 -10.42 -6.41 13.98
N GLY A 126 -11.27 -6.31 15.00
CA GLY A 126 -12.66 -6.78 14.92
C GLY A 126 -13.69 -5.89 15.58
N SER A 127 -13.44 -4.58 15.72
CA SER A 127 -14.54 -3.63 15.83
C SER A 127 -15.49 -3.81 14.65
N GLU A 128 -16.79 -3.71 14.87
CA GLU A 128 -17.78 -3.83 13.80
C GLU A 128 -17.82 -2.57 12.94
N HIS A 129 -17.85 -1.41 13.59
CA HIS A 129 -17.73 -0.10 12.95
C HIS A 129 -16.29 0.16 12.52
N LEU A 130 -16.17 1.04 11.53
CA LEU A 130 -14.90 1.57 11.05
C LEU A 130 -14.91 3.10 11.18
N ILE A 131 -13.74 3.69 11.41
CA ILE A 131 -13.50 5.12 11.29
C ILE A 131 -12.52 5.31 10.12
N ASP A 132 -12.91 6.09 9.10
CA ASP A 132 -12.06 6.39 7.95
C ASP A 132 -11.47 5.15 7.25
N GLY A 133 -12.21 4.05 7.23
CA GLY A 133 -11.80 2.77 6.64
C GLY A 133 -11.06 1.83 7.59
N GLU A 134 -10.73 2.27 8.81
CA GLU A 134 -9.93 1.52 9.77
C GLU A 134 -10.78 0.84 10.86
N ARG A 135 -10.35 -0.35 11.29
CA ARG A 135 -10.96 -1.09 12.41
C ARG A 135 -10.08 -1.01 13.66
N TYR A 136 -10.73 -0.93 14.81
CA TYR A 136 -10.09 -1.10 16.11
C TYR A 136 -10.02 -2.59 16.48
N PRO A 137 -9.07 -3.00 17.34
CA PRO A 137 -8.94 -4.38 17.82
C PRO A 137 -10.26 -5.00 18.29
N MET A 138 -11.06 -4.24 19.05
CA MET A 138 -12.36 -4.67 19.58
C MET A 138 -13.37 -3.52 19.60
N GLU A 139 -14.65 -3.85 19.77
CA GLU A 139 -15.71 -2.88 20.03
C GLU A 139 -16.71 -3.43 21.06
N MET A 140 -17.12 -2.56 21.99
CA MET A 140 -18.15 -2.84 22.98
C MET A 140 -19.47 -2.21 22.56
N HIS A 141 -20.55 -2.98 22.55
CA HIS A 141 -21.92 -2.49 22.31
C HIS A 141 -22.74 -2.55 23.60
N ILE A 142 -23.22 -1.41 24.07
CA ILE A 142 -24.16 -1.31 25.19
C ILE A 142 -25.57 -1.13 24.63
N VAL A 143 -26.44 -2.11 24.86
CA VAL A 143 -27.78 -2.18 24.24
C VAL A 143 -28.85 -1.80 25.24
N SER A 144 -29.69 -0.84 24.85
CA SER A 144 -30.75 -0.28 25.68
C SER A 144 -32.09 -0.28 24.95
N LEU A 145 -33.16 -0.70 25.64
CA LEU A 145 -34.52 -0.67 25.12
C LEU A 145 -35.20 0.63 25.50
N LYS A 146 -36.03 1.18 24.62
CA LYS A 146 -36.85 2.34 24.93
C LYS A 146 -37.69 2.05 26.17
N LYS A 147 -37.58 2.92 27.18
CA LYS A 147 -38.08 2.66 28.53
C LYS A 147 -39.59 2.34 28.51
N GLY A 148 -39.95 1.24 29.16
CA GLY A 148 -41.33 0.76 29.25
C GLY A 148 -41.78 -0.15 28.11
N LEU A 149 -40.95 -0.40 27.10
CA LEU A 149 -41.25 -1.37 26.04
C LEU A 149 -40.73 -2.77 26.40
N SER A 150 -41.50 -3.79 26.00
CA SER A 150 -40.97 -5.15 25.86
C SER A 150 -40.01 -5.24 24.66
N VAL A 151 -39.26 -6.34 24.56
CA VAL A 151 -38.35 -6.55 23.42
C VAL A 151 -39.11 -6.56 22.10
N ASP A 152 -40.24 -7.27 22.02
CA ASP A 152 -41.06 -7.33 20.80
C ASP A 152 -41.62 -5.95 20.40
N GLN A 153 -42.03 -5.15 21.40
CA GLN A 153 -42.48 -3.79 21.16
C GLN A 153 -41.33 -2.89 20.68
N ALA A 154 -40.13 -3.05 21.23
CA ALA A 154 -38.94 -2.33 20.79
C ALA A 154 -38.52 -2.73 19.36
N LEU A 155 -38.63 -4.00 18.99
CA LEU A 155 -38.36 -4.49 17.62
C LEU A 155 -39.40 -4.02 16.59
N ALA A 156 -40.56 -3.53 17.04
CA ALA A 156 -41.58 -2.94 16.18
C ALA A 156 -41.52 -1.40 16.12
N ASP A 157 -40.71 -0.75 16.96
CA ASP A 157 -40.52 0.70 17.01
C ASP A 157 -39.23 1.08 16.26
N PRO A 158 -39.25 1.98 15.26
CA PRO A 158 -38.05 2.38 14.50
C PRO A 158 -36.96 3.09 15.34
N GLU A 159 -37.27 3.52 16.57
CA GLU A 159 -36.33 4.03 17.57
C GLU A 159 -36.43 3.24 18.89
N GLY A 160 -36.90 1.99 18.84
CA GLY A 160 -37.14 1.14 20.00
C GLY A 160 -35.87 0.71 20.73
N ILE A 161 -34.71 0.75 20.06
CA ILE A 161 -33.41 0.38 20.64
C ILE A 161 -32.41 1.53 20.47
N ALA A 162 -31.66 1.84 21.53
CA ALA A 162 -30.47 2.68 21.46
C ALA A 162 -29.23 1.82 21.75
N VAL A 163 -28.21 1.92 20.90
CA VAL A 163 -26.93 1.23 21.10
C VAL A 163 -25.80 2.22 21.18
N LEU A 164 -24.99 2.09 22.22
CA LEU A 164 -23.75 2.83 22.39
C LEU A 164 -22.57 1.94 21.99
N GLY A 165 -21.83 2.34 20.96
CA GLY A 165 -20.62 1.68 20.49
C GLY A 165 -19.37 2.38 21.04
N PHE A 166 -18.49 1.62 21.71
CA PHE A 166 -17.20 2.09 22.18
C PHE A 166 -16.10 1.24 21.54
N PHE A 167 -15.21 1.89 20.79
CA PHE A 167 -14.00 1.23 20.31
C PHE A 167 -13.08 0.88 21.47
N ILE A 168 -12.34 -0.21 21.34
CA ILE A 168 -11.32 -0.65 22.29
C ILE A 168 -9.99 -0.77 21.52
N ASP A 169 -8.97 -0.03 21.98
CA ASP A 169 -7.62 -0.02 21.41
C ASP A 169 -6.59 -0.51 22.43
N VAL A 170 -5.46 -0.98 21.92
CA VAL A 170 -4.35 -1.49 22.73
C VAL A 170 -3.45 -0.34 23.18
N THR A 171 -3.00 -0.38 24.44
CA THR A 171 -1.99 0.53 24.99
C THR A 171 -0.72 -0.23 25.36
N ASP A 172 0.45 0.42 25.19
CA ASP A 172 1.78 -0.12 25.50
C ASP A 172 2.12 -0.09 27.00
N LYS A 173 1.18 0.38 27.85
CA LYS A 173 1.36 0.38 29.30
C LYS A 173 1.13 -1.05 29.79
N GLU A 174 2.16 -1.64 30.41
CA GLU A 174 2.09 -2.99 30.98
C GLU A 174 0.99 -3.09 32.07
N GLU A 175 0.70 -1.98 32.75
CA GLU A 175 -0.38 -1.91 33.74
C GLU A 175 -1.73 -1.75 33.08
N SER A 176 -2.57 -2.77 33.25
CA SER A 176 -3.96 -2.77 32.78
C SER A 176 -4.89 -2.17 33.84
N PRO A 177 -5.99 -1.51 33.47
CA PRO A 177 -6.94 -1.00 34.46
C PRO A 177 -7.46 -2.14 35.35
N GLU A 178 -7.33 -2.00 36.68
CA GLU A 178 -7.67 -3.03 37.67
C GLU A 178 -9.05 -3.65 37.45
N LYS A 179 -10.03 -2.82 37.07
CA LYS A 179 -11.41 -3.23 36.83
C LYS A 179 -11.57 -4.13 35.61
N TRP A 180 -10.78 -3.92 34.57
CA TRP A 180 -10.73 -4.81 33.41
C TRP A 180 -10.07 -6.15 33.75
N ASN A 181 -9.08 -6.18 34.66
CA ASN A 181 -8.51 -7.44 35.16
C ASN A 181 -9.58 -8.27 35.88
N ASN A 182 -10.39 -7.62 36.72
CA ASN A 182 -11.47 -8.31 37.43
C ASN A 182 -12.50 -8.90 36.45
N LEU A 183 -12.95 -8.12 35.46
CA LEU A 183 -13.88 -8.62 34.44
C LEU A 183 -13.28 -9.79 33.64
N THR A 184 -12.05 -9.65 33.17
CA THR A 184 -11.40 -10.66 32.32
C THR A 184 -11.08 -11.95 33.07
N SER A 185 -10.94 -11.90 34.40
CA SER A 185 -10.75 -13.09 35.25
C SER A 185 -11.93 -14.07 35.18
N TYR A 186 -13.14 -13.60 34.89
CA TYR A 186 -14.33 -14.45 34.73
C TYR A 186 -14.37 -15.18 33.38
N LEU A 187 -13.61 -14.73 32.38
CA LEU A 187 -13.66 -15.28 31.02
C LEU A 187 -13.20 -16.74 30.95
N ILE A 188 -12.32 -17.16 31.88
CA ILE A 188 -11.87 -18.55 32.00
C ILE A 188 -12.99 -19.50 32.41
N ASN A 189 -14.06 -18.98 33.04
CA ASN A 189 -15.21 -19.77 33.48
C ASN A 189 -16.27 -19.94 32.38
N ILE A 190 -16.11 -19.25 31.24
CA ILE A 190 -17.09 -19.24 30.15
C ILE A 190 -16.48 -19.59 28.78
N THR A 191 -15.53 -20.53 28.72
CA THR A 191 -14.86 -20.91 27.46
C THR A 191 -15.77 -21.68 26.49
N GLU A 192 -16.84 -22.30 26.98
CA GLU A 192 -17.76 -23.11 26.16
C GLU A 192 -18.97 -22.29 25.67
N LYS A 193 -19.51 -22.62 24.49
CA LYS A 193 -20.74 -21.99 23.98
C LYS A 193 -21.88 -22.17 24.98
N ASN A 194 -22.60 -21.09 25.27
CA ASN A 194 -23.71 -20.95 26.22
C ASN A 194 -23.34 -21.12 27.71
N SER A 195 -22.06 -21.18 28.06
CA SER A 195 -21.64 -21.18 29.47
C SER A 195 -21.79 -19.79 30.11
N THR A 196 -22.18 -19.77 31.38
CA THR A 196 -22.48 -18.56 32.15
C THR A 196 -21.70 -18.50 33.46
N VAL A 197 -21.39 -17.30 33.93
CA VAL A 197 -20.80 -17.08 35.27
C VAL A 197 -21.37 -15.81 35.90
N ASP A 198 -21.82 -15.91 37.14
CA ASP A 198 -22.30 -14.76 37.92
C ASP A 198 -21.13 -13.83 38.27
N ILE A 199 -21.33 -12.53 38.09
CA ILE A 199 -20.32 -11.53 38.46
C ILE A 199 -20.50 -11.21 39.94
N LYS A 200 -19.46 -11.47 40.74
CA LYS A 200 -19.48 -11.24 42.20
C LYS A 200 -18.69 -10.01 42.63
N ASP A 201 -17.82 -9.51 41.77
CA ASP A 201 -17.02 -8.32 42.03
C ASP A 201 -17.83 -7.04 41.83
N SER A 202 -17.47 -6.02 42.60
CA SER A 202 -18.01 -4.66 42.48
C SER A 202 -17.43 -3.97 41.24
N ILE A 203 -18.02 -4.25 40.07
CA ILE A 203 -17.65 -3.71 38.76
C ILE A 203 -18.87 -2.99 38.17
N SER A 204 -18.72 -1.70 37.90
CA SER A 204 -19.72 -0.88 37.23
C SER A 204 -19.41 -0.70 35.74
N ILE A 205 -20.34 -0.15 34.96
CA ILE A 205 -20.08 0.14 33.53
C ILE A 205 -19.07 1.28 33.43
N ASP A 206 -19.16 2.28 34.30
CA ASP A 206 -18.20 3.40 34.34
C ASP A 206 -16.77 2.93 34.60
N ASP A 207 -16.59 1.91 35.44
CA ASP A 207 -15.29 1.27 35.68
C ASP A 207 -14.66 0.71 34.40
N LEU A 208 -15.48 0.20 33.47
CA LEU A 208 -15.01 -0.34 32.18
C LEU A 208 -14.77 0.76 31.14
N LEU A 209 -15.58 1.81 31.15
CA LEU A 209 -15.45 2.93 30.23
C LEU A 209 -14.27 3.85 30.60
N GLY A 210 -13.93 3.95 31.88
CA GLY A 210 -12.87 4.83 32.39
C GLY A 210 -13.09 6.30 32.00
N ASP A 211 -11.99 6.98 31.70
CA ASP A 211 -11.94 8.43 31.42
C ASP A 211 -12.25 8.81 29.97
N VAL A 212 -12.81 7.89 29.16
CA VAL A 212 -13.18 8.15 27.76
C VAL A 212 -14.06 9.39 27.66
N ASN A 213 -13.75 10.30 26.73
CA ASN A 213 -14.53 11.50 26.50
C ASN A 213 -15.86 11.19 25.79
N ARG A 214 -16.92 11.11 26.59
CA ARG A 214 -18.29 10.83 26.13
C ARG A 214 -19.01 12.05 25.53
N THR A 215 -18.33 13.16 25.31
CA THR A 215 -18.90 14.32 24.59
C THR A 215 -18.65 14.25 23.08
N LYS A 216 -17.75 13.36 22.63
CA LYS A 216 -17.35 13.19 21.22
C LYS A 216 -17.91 11.90 20.65
N PHE A 217 -18.95 12.00 19.83
CA PHE A 217 -19.61 10.83 19.26
C PHE A 217 -20.29 11.13 17.93
N TYR A 218 -20.56 10.05 17.20
CA TYR A 218 -21.31 10.05 15.95
C TYR A 218 -22.70 9.43 16.17
N ARG A 219 -23.71 9.96 15.48
CA ARG A 219 -25.12 9.57 15.59
C ARG A 219 -25.67 9.22 14.22
N TYR A 220 -26.32 8.05 14.13
CA TYR A 220 -27.06 7.66 12.94
C TYR A 220 -28.18 6.64 13.28
N LYS A 221 -29.13 6.43 12.35
CA LYS A 221 -30.15 5.38 12.47
C LYS A 221 -29.72 4.16 11.68
N GLY A 222 -29.82 2.98 12.29
CA GLY A 222 -29.31 1.74 11.73
C GLY A 222 -30.04 0.51 12.20
N SER A 223 -29.38 -0.64 12.06
CA SER A 223 -29.90 -1.94 12.45
C SER A 223 -29.14 -2.56 13.62
N LEU A 224 -29.67 -3.66 14.15
CA LEU A 224 -28.84 -4.63 14.86
C LEU A 224 -27.77 -5.19 13.89
N THR A 225 -26.58 -5.49 14.40
CA THR A 225 -25.46 -6.01 13.61
C THR A 225 -25.44 -7.54 13.51
N THR A 226 -26.41 -8.20 14.15
CA THR A 226 -26.64 -9.66 14.12
C THR A 226 -28.09 -9.95 13.72
N PRO A 227 -28.40 -11.18 13.23
CA PRO A 227 -29.75 -11.55 12.86
C PRO A 227 -30.76 -11.34 14.01
N PRO A 228 -31.97 -10.82 13.73
CA PRO A 228 -32.56 -10.62 12.39
C PRO A 228 -32.15 -9.32 11.68
N CYS A 229 -31.18 -8.54 12.19
CA CYS A 229 -30.74 -7.26 11.63
C CYS A 229 -31.85 -6.20 11.51
N SER A 230 -32.74 -6.12 12.50
CA SER A 230 -33.85 -5.17 12.49
C SER A 230 -33.39 -3.72 12.51
N GLU A 231 -33.95 -2.88 11.64
CA GLU A 231 -33.61 -1.45 11.46
C GLU A 231 -34.32 -0.52 12.46
N VAL A 232 -34.14 -0.82 13.75
CA VAL A 232 -34.81 -0.19 14.89
C VAL A 232 -33.85 0.53 15.84
N VAL A 233 -32.59 0.68 15.41
CA VAL A 233 -31.51 1.12 16.29
C VAL A 233 -31.15 2.58 16.05
N VAL A 234 -31.10 3.36 17.14
CA VAL A 234 -30.45 4.66 17.18
C VAL A 234 -29.02 4.46 17.70
N TRP A 235 -28.06 4.51 16.77
CA TRP A 235 -26.64 4.28 17.06
C TRP A 235 -25.96 5.53 17.58
N THR A 236 -25.12 5.37 18.60
CA THR A 236 -24.17 6.37 19.08
C THR A 236 -22.80 5.72 19.16
N VAL A 237 -21.86 6.13 18.31
CA VAL A 237 -20.51 5.57 18.29
C VAL A 237 -19.54 6.62 18.83
N PHE A 238 -18.89 6.34 19.96
CA PHE A 238 -17.96 7.27 20.61
C PHE A 238 -16.61 7.29 19.89
N GLN A 239 -16.07 8.49 19.68
CA GLN A 239 -14.84 8.69 18.91
C GLN A 239 -13.59 8.23 19.67
N GLU A 240 -13.54 8.49 20.97
CA GLU A 240 -12.38 8.13 21.78
C GLU A 240 -12.45 6.66 22.21
N PRO A 241 -11.43 5.84 21.92
CA PRO A 241 -11.43 4.43 22.27
C PRO A 241 -11.08 4.21 23.74
N ILE A 242 -11.67 3.17 24.34
CA ILE A 242 -11.23 2.61 25.62
C ILE A 242 -9.85 1.98 25.41
N LYS A 243 -8.90 2.25 26.31
CA LYS A 243 -7.54 1.71 26.25
C LYS A 243 -7.39 0.54 27.21
N ILE A 244 -7.05 -0.65 26.70
CA ILE A 244 -6.74 -1.84 27.51
C ILE A 244 -5.45 -2.52 27.02
N SER A 245 -4.90 -3.45 27.80
CA SER A 245 -3.68 -4.17 27.38
C SER A 245 -3.98 -5.20 26.29
N ALA A 246 -2.95 -5.52 25.49
CA ALA A 246 -3.04 -6.54 24.44
C ALA A 246 -3.46 -7.90 25.01
N HIS A 247 -2.98 -8.24 26.21
CA HIS A 247 -3.32 -9.47 26.91
C HIS A 247 -4.82 -9.61 27.16
N MET A 248 -5.50 -8.53 27.56
CA MET A 248 -6.95 -8.56 27.80
C MET A 248 -7.74 -8.82 26.52
N VAL A 249 -7.35 -8.17 25.42
CA VAL A 249 -7.96 -8.42 24.10
C VAL A 249 -7.82 -9.89 23.71
N GLU A 250 -6.64 -10.49 23.91
CA GLU A 250 -6.41 -11.91 23.63
C GLU A 250 -7.30 -12.84 24.46
N LEU A 251 -7.61 -12.50 25.72
CA LEU A 251 -8.51 -13.31 26.56
C LEU A 251 -9.91 -13.40 25.94
N PHE A 252 -10.47 -12.29 25.44
CA PHE A 252 -11.74 -12.31 24.74
C PHE A 252 -11.71 -13.18 23.47
N ILE A 253 -10.63 -13.05 22.69
CA ILE A 253 -10.43 -13.83 21.45
C ILE A 253 -10.36 -15.33 21.77
N ARG A 254 -9.61 -15.71 22.82
CA ARG A 254 -9.48 -17.10 23.27
C ARG A 254 -10.80 -17.67 23.78
N THR A 255 -11.55 -16.91 24.57
CA THR A 255 -12.88 -17.35 25.07
C THR A 255 -13.86 -17.62 23.94
N LEU A 256 -13.73 -16.93 22.81
CA LEU A 256 -14.53 -17.17 21.60
C LEU A 256 -13.89 -18.18 20.64
N ASN A 257 -12.86 -18.92 21.06
CA ASN A 257 -12.12 -19.89 20.23
C ASN A 257 -11.61 -19.29 18.90
N SER A 258 -11.11 -18.05 18.95
CA SER A 258 -10.62 -17.29 17.80
C SER A 258 -11.64 -17.16 16.67
N VAL A 259 -12.94 -17.18 16.98
CA VAL A 259 -13.99 -16.87 16.00
C VAL A 259 -13.97 -15.38 15.71
N LYS A 260 -13.99 -15.00 14.44
CA LYS A 260 -14.30 -13.63 14.03
C LYS A 260 -15.71 -13.28 14.45
N ALA A 261 -15.83 -12.36 15.40
CA ALA A 261 -17.07 -11.95 16.00
C ALA A 261 -17.58 -10.63 15.39
N TYR A 262 -17.54 -10.47 14.07
CA TYR A 262 -18.11 -9.30 13.39
C TYR A 262 -18.53 -9.61 11.95
N ARG A 263 -19.49 -8.83 11.43
CA ARG A 263 -19.92 -8.92 10.03
C ARG A 263 -19.32 -7.84 9.11
N PRO A 264 -19.35 -8.00 7.78
CA PRO A 264 -18.89 -6.96 6.85
C PRO A 264 -19.62 -5.63 7.03
N ARG A 265 -18.93 -4.52 6.71
CA ARG A 265 -19.55 -3.19 6.71
C ARG A 265 -20.72 -3.13 5.73
N GLN A 266 -21.71 -2.35 6.08
CA GLN A 266 -22.94 -2.15 5.31
C GLN A 266 -22.90 -0.77 4.63
N ASN A 267 -23.56 -0.65 3.48
CA ASN A 267 -23.62 0.61 2.75
C ASN A 267 -24.44 1.66 3.51
N LEU A 268 -24.07 2.94 3.35
CA LEU A 268 -24.81 4.03 3.95
C LEU A 268 -26.16 4.28 3.28
N TYR A 269 -26.31 3.96 1.98
CA TYR A 269 -27.52 4.22 1.19
C TYR A 269 -28.06 5.65 1.37
N GLY A 270 -27.15 6.64 1.37
CA GLY A 270 -27.49 8.06 1.53
C GLY A 270 -27.85 8.49 2.96
N ARG A 271 -27.77 7.60 3.96
CA ARG A 271 -27.92 7.98 5.38
C ARG A 271 -26.83 8.97 5.78
N LYS A 272 -27.25 9.99 6.51
CA LYS A 272 -26.37 10.99 7.11
C LYS A 272 -25.87 10.53 8.47
N ILE A 273 -24.61 10.84 8.76
CA ILE A 273 -23.99 10.64 10.06
C ILE A 273 -23.80 12.01 10.68
N TYR A 274 -24.22 12.17 11.93
CA TYR A 274 -24.11 13.44 12.65
C TYR A 274 -23.02 13.37 13.70
N ALA A 275 -22.19 14.41 13.81
CA ALA A 275 -21.15 14.54 14.83
C ALA A 275 -21.62 15.44 15.98
N SER A 276 -21.36 15.04 17.21
CA SER A 276 -21.67 15.83 18.41
C SER A 276 -20.81 17.10 18.47
N PRO A 277 -21.26 18.17 19.15
CA PRO A 277 -20.51 19.42 19.24
C PRO A 277 -19.17 19.31 19.99
N GLY A 278 -18.93 18.23 20.73
CA GLY A 278 -17.62 17.96 21.33
C GLY A 278 -16.55 17.59 20.30
N ILE A 279 -16.94 17.13 19.10
CA ILE A 279 -16.04 16.93 17.98
C ILE A 279 -15.76 18.31 17.39
N ASN A 280 -14.58 18.86 17.70
CA ASN A 280 -14.05 20.02 16.99
C ASN A 280 -13.92 19.62 15.52
N GLN A 281 -14.87 20.04 14.69
CA GLN A 281 -14.64 20.07 13.26
C GLN A 281 -13.52 21.10 13.04
N SER A 282 -12.26 20.66 13.03
CA SER A 282 -11.31 21.28 12.10
C SER A 282 -12.03 21.24 10.77
N SER A 283 -12.20 22.38 10.10
CA SER A 283 -12.84 22.52 8.79
C SER A 283 -12.27 21.49 7.81
N GLY A 284 -12.87 20.31 7.85
CA GLY A 284 -12.19 19.03 7.70
C GLY A 284 -12.17 18.59 6.27
N HIS A 285 -11.64 19.45 5.41
CA HIS A 285 -11.13 18.96 4.15
C HIS A 285 -9.77 18.33 4.46
N SER A 286 -9.78 17.01 4.68
CA SER A 286 -8.57 16.23 4.93
C SER A 286 -7.67 16.34 3.72
N TRP A 287 -6.60 17.13 3.83
CA TRP A 287 -5.55 17.17 2.83
C TRP A 287 -4.49 16.14 3.20
N CYS A 288 -3.86 15.54 2.20
CA CYS A 288 -2.66 14.76 2.41
C CYS A 288 -1.74 14.91 1.21
N TYR A 289 -0.55 14.31 1.29
CA TYR A 289 0.40 14.29 0.17
C TYR A 289 0.08 13.23 -0.89
N ASN A 290 -0.79 12.27 -0.56
CA ASN A 290 -1.20 11.21 -1.46
C ASN A 290 -2.38 11.64 -2.34
N ASP A 291 -2.45 11.10 -3.55
CA ASP A 291 -3.52 11.38 -4.52
C ASP A 291 -4.86 10.71 -4.16
N HIS A 292 -4.92 9.97 -3.04
CA HIS A 292 -6.13 9.35 -2.52
C HIS A 292 -6.97 10.25 -1.59
N CYS A 293 -6.46 11.43 -1.22
CA CYS A 293 -7.24 12.40 -0.43
C CYS A 293 -8.00 13.37 -1.34
N ASP A 294 -9.18 13.81 -0.91
CA ASP A 294 -10.02 14.76 -1.65
C ASP A 294 -9.26 16.03 -2.08
N TYR A 295 -8.24 16.40 -1.30
CA TYR A 295 -7.33 17.50 -1.59
C TYR A 295 -5.87 17.02 -1.52
N SER A 296 -5.41 16.39 -2.60
CA SER A 296 -3.98 16.12 -2.83
C SER A 296 -3.22 17.43 -3.19
N PRO A 297 -1.88 17.44 -3.22
CA PRO A 297 -1.10 18.68 -3.39
C PRO A 297 -1.44 19.51 -4.64
N SER A 298 -1.88 18.86 -5.73
CA SER A 298 -2.34 19.52 -6.95
C SER A 298 -3.70 20.22 -6.81
N HIS A 299 -4.46 19.85 -5.78
CA HIS A 299 -5.83 20.28 -5.50
C HIS A 299 -5.94 21.14 -4.24
N TRP A 300 -4.85 21.39 -3.52
CA TRP A 300 -4.88 22.22 -2.32
C TRP A 300 -5.41 23.63 -2.58
N ASN A 301 -5.27 24.18 -3.80
CA ASN A 301 -5.87 25.46 -4.17
C ASN A 301 -7.40 25.48 -4.12
N MET A 302 -8.04 24.31 -4.08
CA MET A 302 -9.48 24.17 -3.96
C MET A 302 -9.94 24.07 -2.50
N LEU A 303 -9.03 23.94 -1.53
CA LEU A 303 -9.37 23.94 -0.11
C LEU A 303 -10.02 25.29 0.27
N PRO A 304 -11.19 25.29 0.92
CA PRO A 304 -11.82 26.51 1.38
C PRO A 304 -10.91 27.32 2.32
N GLY A 305 -10.71 28.60 2.00
CA GLY A 305 -9.99 29.55 2.86
C GLY A 305 -8.48 29.55 2.71
N VAL A 306 -7.87 28.61 1.97
CA VAL A 306 -6.42 28.54 1.82
C VAL A 306 -5.89 29.51 0.75
N LYS A 307 -4.57 29.70 0.72
CA LYS A 307 -3.84 30.55 -0.25
C LYS A 307 -3.03 29.76 -1.27
N CYS A 308 -3.20 28.44 -1.30
CA CYS A 308 -2.54 27.56 -2.25
C CYS A 308 -2.96 27.97 -3.68
N GLY A 309 -2.00 28.32 -4.53
CA GLY A 309 -2.27 28.83 -5.89
C GLY A 309 -2.02 30.34 -6.10
N GLY A 310 -1.47 31.05 -5.12
CA GLY A 310 -0.93 32.40 -5.33
C GLY A 310 0.28 32.47 -6.27
N ASN A 311 0.80 33.69 -6.51
CA ASN A 311 1.88 33.93 -7.47
C ASN A 311 3.29 33.83 -6.87
N THR A 312 3.40 33.69 -5.55
CA THR A 312 4.68 33.55 -4.84
C THR A 312 4.72 32.25 -4.03
N GLN A 313 4.17 31.18 -4.60
CA GLN A 313 4.13 29.87 -3.96
C GLN A 313 5.50 29.16 -3.96
N SER A 314 5.68 28.28 -2.99
CA SER A 314 6.83 27.41 -2.78
C SER A 314 6.38 25.94 -2.68
N PRO A 315 7.25 24.94 -2.91
CA PRO A 315 8.68 25.04 -3.25
C PRO A 315 8.89 25.40 -4.73
N ILE A 316 10.12 25.76 -5.13
CA ILE A 316 10.48 26.08 -6.53
C ILE A 316 11.60 25.18 -7.05
N ASN A 317 11.75 25.13 -8.38
CA ASN A 317 13.00 24.73 -9.00
C ASN A 317 13.98 25.92 -8.97
N ILE A 318 15.19 25.71 -8.48
CA ILE A 318 16.27 26.71 -8.48
C ILE A 318 17.14 26.44 -9.70
N GLU A 319 17.02 27.31 -10.71
CA GLU A 319 17.81 27.24 -11.95
C GLU A 319 19.10 28.04 -11.78
N THR A 320 20.21 27.35 -11.62
CA THR A 320 21.49 27.94 -11.22
C THR A 320 22.06 28.90 -12.26
N GLU A 321 21.68 28.77 -13.52
CA GLU A 321 22.04 29.70 -14.59
C GLU A 321 21.29 31.05 -14.51
N HIS A 322 20.18 31.11 -13.79
CA HIS A 322 19.32 32.29 -13.67
C HIS A 322 19.37 32.96 -12.28
N VAL A 323 20.14 32.41 -11.33
CA VAL A 323 20.30 33.03 -10.01
C VAL A 323 21.16 34.29 -10.08
N THR A 324 20.78 35.31 -9.33
CA THR A 324 21.52 36.58 -9.27
C THR A 324 22.37 36.63 -8.01
N PHE A 325 23.68 36.87 -8.14
CA PHE A 325 24.53 37.09 -6.97
C PHE A 325 24.16 38.40 -6.27
N ASP A 326 23.96 38.32 -4.95
CA ASP A 326 23.62 39.46 -4.11
C ASP A 326 24.65 39.60 -2.98
N LYS A 327 25.48 40.63 -3.08
CA LYS A 327 26.55 40.94 -2.11
C LYS A 327 26.05 41.26 -0.71
N SER A 328 24.75 41.55 -0.54
CA SER A 328 24.16 41.82 0.77
C SER A 328 23.84 40.55 1.56
N LEU A 329 23.86 39.38 0.91
CA LEU A 329 23.67 38.06 1.52
C LEU A 329 24.95 37.64 2.27
N ASN A 330 25.12 38.21 3.46
CA ASN A 330 26.23 37.95 4.38
C ASN A 330 26.05 36.63 5.17
N ASN A 331 26.92 36.37 6.14
CA ASN A 331 26.80 35.19 6.99
C ASN A 331 25.64 35.34 7.99
N PHE A 332 25.03 34.21 8.34
CA PHE A 332 24.06 34.13 9.43
C PHE A 332 24.74 34.22 10.80
N THR A 333 23.98 34.68 11.79
CA THR A 333 24.26 34.52 13.21
C THR A 333 23.21 33.58 13.80
N PHE A 334 23.65 32.39 14.19
CA PHE A 334 22.81 31.38 14.83
C PHE A 334 22.98 31.45 16.35
N THR A 335 21.90 31.68 17.08
CA THR A 335 21.90 31.68 18.55
C THR A 335 21.34 30.36 19.05
N ASN A 336 22.08 29.67 19.92
CA ASN A 336 21.68 28.43 20.61
C ASN A 336 21.41 27.22 19.70
N PHE A 337 21.91 27.18 18.47
CA PHE A 337 21.82 25.98 17.62
C PHE A 337 22.55 24.78 18.21
N SER A 338 23.62 25.01 18.98
CA SER A 338 24.38 23.99 19.72
C SER A 338 23.79 23.66 21.10
N ASN A 339 22.64 24.24 21.49
CA ASN A 339 22.04 23.98 22.79
C ASN A 339 21.33 22.61 22.80
N LEU A 340 21.81 21.70 23.66
CA LEU A 340 21.32 20.33 23.82
C LEU A 340 19.91 20.23 24.45
N HIS A 341 19.32 21.33 24.88
CA HIS A 341 17.99 21.42 25.48
C HIS A 341 17.00 22.24 24.63
N SER A 342 17.38 22.56 23.39
CA SER A 342 16.54 23.35 22.49
C SER A 342 15.38 22.56 21.88
N MET A 343 15.46 21.24 21.82
CA MET A 343 14.45 20.38 21.23
C MET A 343 13.57 19.76 22.33
N LYS A 344 12.24 19.88 22.18
CA LYS A 344 11.26 19.54 23.21
C LYS A 344 10.66 18.14 23.03
N TYR A 345 10.02 17.90 21.88
CA TYR A 345 9.41 16.61 21.55
C TYR A 345 9.31 16.41 20.04
N PHE A 346 9.23 15.14 19.61
CA PHE A 346 8.87 14.77 18.25
C PHE A 346 7.39 14.39 18.18
N ILE A 347 6.75 14.70 17.05
CA ILE A 347 5.37 14.33 16.74
C ILE A 347 5.28 13.85 15.29
N ASN A 348 4.51 12.78 15.08
CA ASN A 348 4.04 12.41 13.76
C ASN A 348 2.72 13.12 13.50
N THR A 349 2.74 14.11 12.62
CA THR A 349 1.55 14.93 12.32
C THR A 349 0.54 14.22 11.41
N GLY A 350 0.84 12.99 10.97
CA GLY A 350 0.15 12.32 9.86
C GLY A 350 0.59 12.82 8.47
N HIS A 351 1.39 13.88 8.42
CA HIS A 351 1.90 14.47 7.18
C HIS A 351 3.43 14.62 7.18
N THR A 352 4.07 14.64 8.33
CA THR A 352 5.53 14.71 8.50
C THR A 352 5.91 14.32 9.93
N VAL A 353 7.18 13.93 10.12
CA VAL A 353 7.87 13.97 11.41
C VAL A 353 8.27 15.41 11.69
N LYS A 354 7.84 15.94 12.83
CA LYS A 354 8.11 17.32 13.26
C LYS A 354 8.74 17.29 14.64
N CYS A 355 9.82 18.04 14.82
CA CYS A 355 10.39 18.34 16.13
C CYS A 355 9.95 19.74 16.56
N VAL A 356 9.34 19.85 17.74
CA VAL A 356 8.99 21.13 18.35
C VAL A 356 10.14 21.61 19.21
N LEU A 357 10.54 22.87 19.05
CA LEU A 357 11.63 23.50 19.80
C LEU A 357 11.09 24.26 21.02
N GLU A 358 11.97 24.51 21.99
CA GLU A 358 11.66 25.37 23.12
C GLU A 358 11.45 26.82 22.67
N GLU A 359 10.38 27.42 23.18
CA GLU A 359 9.95 28.76 22.78
C GLU A 359 11.03 29.81 23.06
N ASN A 360 11.29 30.67 22.07
CA ASN A 360 12.24 31.78 22.16
C ASN A 360 13.69 31.39 22.51
N MET A 361 14.06 30.10 22.41
CA MET A 361 15.39 29.64 22.78
C MET A 361 16.40 29.75 21.62
N VAL A 362 15.99 29.32 20.42
CA VAL A 362 16.84 29.28 19.22
C VAL A 362 16.49 30.45 18.31
N ALA A 363 17.49 31.19 17.84
CA ALA A 363 17.27 32.37 17.00
C ALA A 363 18.22 32.46 15.80
N ILE A 364 17.74 33.13 14.75
CA ILE A 364 18.45 33.33 13.49
C ILE A 364 18.43 34.83 13.14
N GLU A 365 19.60 35.37 12.82
CA GLU A 365 19.82 36.75 12.36
C GLU A 365 20.87 36.77 11.23
N GLY A 366 21.01 37.90 10.53
CA GLY A 366 21.96 38.02 9.43
C GLY A 366 21.51 37.25 8.18
N GLY A 367 22.45 36.87 7.32
CA GLY A 367 22.10 36.18 6.08
C GLY A 367 21.26 37.04 5.10
N GLY A 368 21.33 38.36 5.22
CA GLY A 368 20.41 39.28 4.54
C GLY A 368 18.95 39.22 4.99
N LEU A 369 18.63 38.64 6.16
CA LEU A 369 17.30 38.80 6.80
C LEU A 369 17.17 40.21 7.40
N SER A 370 16.00 40.83 7.23
CA SER A 370 15.66 42.17 7.73
C SER A 370 15.42 42.20 9.25
N HIS A 371 15.13 41.05 9.86
CA HIS A 371 14.71 40.91 11.25
C HIS A 371 15.39 39.73 11.96
N LYS A 372 15.24 39.72 13.29
CA LYS A 372 15.51 38.55 14.12
C LYS A 372 14.32 37.59 14.09
N TYR A 373 14.60 36.29 13.96
CA TYR A 373 13.59 35.24 13.98
C TYR A 373 13.88 34.23 15.08
N PHE A 374 12.84 33.67 15.70
CA PHE A 374 12.95 32.57 16.65
C PHE A 374 12.46 31.28 16.00
N ALA A 375 13.30 30.24 16.02
CA ALA A 375 12.96 28.93 15.47
C ALA A 375 11.93 28.26 16.37
N MET A 376 10.84 27.78 15.77
CA MET A 376 9.74 27.13 16.48
C MET A 376 9.77 25.61 16.35
N GLN A 377 10.17 25.13 15.17
CA GLN A 377 10.13 23.73 14.82
C GLN A 377 11.04 23.44 13.64
N PHE A 378 11.44 22.18 13.50
CA PHE A 378 11.89 21.66 12.22
C PHE A 378 11.13 20.38 11.85
N HIS A 379 11.03 20.11 10.55
CA HIS A 379 10.36 18.92 10.03
C HIS A 379 11.06 18.42 8.77
N PHE A 380 10.67 17.22 8.34
CA PHE A 380 11.34 16.49 7.28
C PHE A 380 10.39 16.19 6.12
N HIS A 381 10.91 16.34 4.92
CA HIS A 381 10.31 15.88 3.68
C HIS A 381 11.13 14.71 3.17
N TRP A 382 10.46 13.66 2.70
CA TRP A 382 11.13 12.43 2.25
C TRP A 382 10.37 11.77 1.10
N GLY A 383 11.12 11.06 0.27
CA GLY A 383 10.59 10.29 -0.84
C GLY A 383 10.36 8.84 -0.44
N LYS A 384 10.46 7.92 -1.40
CA LYS A 384 10.25 6.49 -1.19
C LYS A 384 11.42 5.81 -0.49
N ILE A 385 11.23 4.53 -0.12
CA ILE A 385 12.22 3.66 0.54
C ILE A 385 13.34 3.20 -0.43
N ASP A 386 13.15 3.39 -1.74
CA ASP A 386 14.08 2.92 -2.76
C ASP A 386 15.34 3.79 -2.90
N ASP A 387 16.23 3.34 -3.77
CA ASP A 387 17.55 3.93 -3.99
C ASP A 387 17.51 5.18 -4.90
N HIS A 388 16.33 5.54 -5.40
CA HIS A 388 16.07 6.67 -6.29
C HIS A 388 15.09 7.68 -5.67
N SER A 389 14.99 7.67 -4.34
CA SER A 389 14.10 8.54 -3.57
C SER A 389 14.29 10.03 -3.93
N ASP A 390 13.20 10.68 -4.35
CA ASP A 390 13.11 12.11 -4.69
C ASP A 390 12.27 12.88 -3.65
N GLY A 391 12.80 13.05 -2.44
CA GLY A 391 12.02 13.57 -1.30
C GLY A 391 12.07 15.05 -1.01
N SER A 392 13.02 15.79 -1.56
CA SER A 392 13.17 17.22 -1.29
C SER A 392 12.08 18.02 -1.99
N GLU A 393 11.45 18.96 -1.30
CA GLU A 393 10.42 19.82 -1.88
C GLU A 393 11.01 20.69 -2.99
N HIS A 394 12.14 21.34 -2.71
CA HIS A 394 12.91 22.10 -3.69
C HIS A 394 13.69 21.16 -4.62
N SER A 395 14.03 21.68 -5.80
CA SER A 395 15.04 21.09 -6.67
C SER A 395 16.06 22.12 -7.11
N VAL A 396 17.23 21.67 -7.51
CA VAL A 396 18.27 22.48 -8.14
C VAL A 396 18.52 21.92 -9.53
N ASP A 397 18.37 22.74 -10.56
CA ASP A 397 18.51 22.33 -11.96
C ASP A 397 17.68 21.07 -12.31
N SER A 398 16.43 21.07 -11.82
CA SER A 398 15.46 19.97 -11.91
C SER A 398 15.77 18.72 -11.09
N THR A 399 16.92 18.63 -10.44
CA THR A 399 17.32 17.51 -9.59
C THR A 399 16.80 17.66 -8.15
N ARG A 400 16.16 16.61 -7.64
CA ARG A 400 15.74 16.49 -6.24
C ARG A 400 16.75 15.70 -5.42
N TYR A 401 16.68 15.90 -4.11
CA TYR A 401 17.44 15.15 -3.12
C TYR A 401 16.51 14.16 -2.40
N PRO A 402 17.04 13.07 -1.82
CA PRO A 402 16.24 12.07 -1.10
C PRO A 402 15.37 12.59 0.04
N MET A 403 15.81 13.65 0.71
CA MET A 403 15.08 14.29 1.79
C MET A 403 15.39 15.79 1.84
N GLU A 404 14.53 16.55 2.51
CA GLU A 404 14.79 17.95 2.86
C GLU A 404 14.30 18.24 4.27
N MET A 405 15.09 19.00 5.04
CA MET A 405 14.70 19.47 6.37
C MET A 405 14.38 20.96 6.31
N HIS A 406 13.25 21.36 6.89
CA HIS A 406 12.85 22.77 7.02
C HIS A 406 12.88 23.19 8.48
N ILE A 407 13.62 24.25 8.81
CA ILE A 407 13.56 24.92 10.12
C ILE A 407 12.70 26.17 9.97
N VAL A 408 11.54 26.19 10.63
CA VAL A 408 10.55 27.28 10.53
C VAL A 408 10.69 28.22 11.71
N SER A 409 10.85 29.51 11.40
CA SER A 409 11.10 30.55 12.40
C SER A 409 10.15 31.72 12.24
N VAL A 410 9.67 32.25 13.36
CA VAL A 410 8.76 33.41 13.40
C VAL A 410 9.53 34.69 13.72
N ARG A 411 9.17 35.78 13.05
CA ARG A 411 9.75 37.10 13.30
C ARG A 411 9.56 37.49 14.76
N LYS A 412 10.62 37.97 15.40
CA LYS A 412 10.61 38.41 16.79
C LYS A 412 9.53 39.48 17.01
N GLY A 413 8.69 39.24 18.02
CA GLY A 413 7.64 40.16 18.43
C GLY A 413 6.29 39.97 17.73
N LEU A 414 6.18 39.01 16.81
CA LEU A 414 4.91 38.63 16.19
C LEU A 414 4.41 37.29 16.73
N SER A 415 3.09 37.17 16.88
CA SER A 415 2.43 35.86 16.92
C SER A 415 2.47 35.20 15.54
N VAL A 416 2.28 33.88 15.48
CA VAL A 416 2.19 33.15 14.20
C VAL A 416 1.07 33.72 13.32
N ALA A 417 -0.09 34.03 13.90
CA ALA A 417 -1.22 34.58 13.15
C ALA A 417 -0.95 35.98 12.55
N GLU A 418 -0.12 36.80 13.21
CA GLU A 418 0.34 38.08 12.66
C GLU A 418 1.41 37.88 11.60
N ALA A 419 2.36 36.98 11.85
CA ALA A 419 3.42 36.64 10.91
C ALA A 419 2.87 36.11 9.58
N LEU A 420 1.82 35.30 9.60
CA LEU A 420 1.17 34.76 8.38
C LEU A 420 0.53 35.83 7.48
N LYS A 421 0.44 37.09 7.93
CA LYS A 421 -0.07 38.25 7.17
C LYS A 421 1.03 39.17 6.65
N ASP A 422 2.28 38.94 7.06
CA ASP A 422 3.45 39.73 6.67
C ASP A 422 4.31 38.89 5.71
N SER A 423 4.68 39.45 4.55
CA SER A 423 5.52 38.75 3.56
C SER A 423 6.90 38.34 4.10
N GLU A 424 7.35 38.97 5.19
CA GLU A 424 8.59 38.63 5.91
C GLU A 424 8.32 38.13 7.34
N GLY A 425 7.09 37.71 7.64
CA GLY A 425 6.70 37.27 8.97
C GLY A 425 7.37 35.96 9.40
N LEU A 426 7.70 35.09 8.44
CA LEU A 426 8.42 33.84 8.68
C LEU A 426 9.76 33.81 7.91
N ALA A 427 10.76 33.17 8.51
CA ALA A 427 11.98 32.77 7.84
C ALA A 427 12.10 31.25 7.90
N VAL A 428 12.34 30.61 6.74
CA VAL A 428 12.49 29.16 6.66
C VAL A 428 13.85 28.81 6.08
N LEU A 429 14.59 27.97 6.80
CA LEU A 429 15.86 27.41 6.37
C LEU A 429 15.63 26.01 5.79
N GLY A 430 15.93 25.82 4.51
CA GLY A 430 15.86 24.54 3.81
C GLY A 430 17.24 23.88 3.69
N PHE A 431 17.32 22.62 4.09
CA PHE A 431 18.53 21.81 4.01
C PHE A 431 18.24 20.53 3.22
N PHE A 432 18.83 20.40 2.05
CA PHE A 432 18.83 19.13 1.34
C PHE A 432 19.55 18.05 2.16
N ILE A 433 19.05 16.84 2.14
CA ILE A 433 19.67 15.67 2.76
C ILE A 433 20.01 14.69 1.64
N GLN A 434 21.30 14.38 1.52
CA GLN A 434 21.81 13.41 0.56
C GLN A 434 22.25 12.13 1.27
N VAL A 435 22.07 11.01 0.58
CA VAL A 435 22.53 9.72 1.06
C VAL A 435 24.04 9.60 0.90
N THR A 436 24.73 9.16 1.95
CA THR A 436 26.17 8.83 1.90
C THR A 436 26.44 7.44 2.47
N ARG A 437 27.57 6.86 2.05
CA ARG A 437 28.17 5.67 2.69
C ARG A 437 29.15 6.04 3.81
N GLU A 438 29.51 7.32 3.92
CA GLU A 438 30.39 7.86 4.96
C GLU A 438 29.67 7.96 6.30
N LYS A 439 30.36 7.71 7.42
CA LYS A 439 29.79 7.74 8.78
C LYS A 439 29.80 9.14 9.41
N THR A 440 29.50 10.20 8.66
CA THR A 440 29.45 11.57 9.19
C THR A 440 28.12 11.82 9.92
N ASN A 441 28.17 12.42 11.11
CA ASN A 441 27.01 12.76 11.98
C ASN A 441 26.04 11.61 12.28
N GLN A 442 26.49 10.36 12.12
CA GLN A 442 25.63 9.18 12.17
C GLN A 442 24.90 9.04 13.52
N LYS A 443 25.58 9.35 14.63
CA LYS A 443 25.02 9.22 15.99
C LYS A 443 23.84 10.15 16.24
N SER A 444 23.87 11.38 15.72
CA SER A 444 22.79 12.36 15.89
C SER A 444 21.54 11.90 15.13
N TRP A 445 21.73 11.40 13.91
CA TRP A 445 20.63 10.85 13.09
C TRP A 445 20.12 9.49 13.59
N GLU A 446 20.97 8.64 14.16
CA GLU A 446 20.55 7.44 14.91
C GLU A 446 19.67 7.82 16.09
N THR A 447 20.02 8.89 16.81
CA THR A 447 19.20 9.40 17.92
C THR A 447 17.84 9.87 17.42
N VAL A 448 17.78 10.69 16.37
CA VAL A 448 16.50 11.15 15.77
C VAL A 448 15.65 9.97 15.31
N THR A 449 16.25 9.03 14.56
CA THR A 449 15.52 7.89 14.02
C THR A 449 15.05 6.91 15.09
N SER A 450 15.74 6.82 16.24
CA SER A 450 15.29 6.03 17.39
C SER A 450 13.95 6.50 17.97
N TYR A 451 13.61 7.78 17.83
CA TYR A 451 12.34 8.31 18.31
C TYR A 451 11.16 7.95 17.40
N LEU A 452 11.41 7.64 16.12
CA LEU A 452 10.37 7.37 15.13
C LEU A 452 9.48 6.19 15.52
N SER A 453 10.05 5.15 16.14
CA SER A 453 9.29 3.97 16.56
C SER A 453 8.23 4.29 17.64
N ASN A 454 8.43 5.36 18.41
CA ASN A 454 7.51 5.82 19.44
C ASN A 454 6.39 6.71 18.87
N ILE A 455 6.51 7.17 17.62
CA ILE A 455 5.54 8.08 16.99
C ILE A 455 4.92 7.51 15.70
N LYS A 456 4.72 6.19 15.62
CA LYS A 456 4.19 5.53 14.40
C LYS A 456 2.77 5.99 14.03
N LYS A 457 1.92 6.21 15.02
CA LYS A 457 0.52 6.62 14.79
C LYS A 457 0.43 8.12 14.53
N LYS A 458 -0.51 8.55 13.68
CA LYS A 458 -0.82 9.97 13.53
C LYS A 458 -1.12 10.59 14.91
N ASP A 459 -0.62 11.80 15.11
CA ASP A 459 -0.71 12.63 16.32
C ASP A 459 -0.03 12.06 17.57
N SER A 460 0.70 10.95 17.45
CA SER A 460 1.51 10.43 18.56
C SER A 460 2.79 11.26 18.76
N THR A 461 3.15 11.46 20.02
CA THR A 461 4.26 12.31 20.47
C THR A 461 5.24 11.56 21.34
N VAL A 462 6.52 11.94 21.28
CA VAL A 462 7.56 11.44 22.20
C VAL A 462 8.43 12.60 22.69
N GLU A 463 8.56 12.75 24.00
CA GLU A 463 9.42 13.75 24.62
C GLU A 463 10.90 13.41 24.42
N MET A 464 11.72 14.44 24.27
CA MET A 464 13.15 14.25 24.08
C MET A 464 13.88 13.99 25.39
N SER A 465 14.46 12.79 25.47
CA SER A 465 15.30 12.33 26.58
C SER A 465 16.81 12.40 26.29
N SER A 466 17.19 12.47 25.00
CA SER A 466 18.58 12.45 24.54
C SER A 466 19.12 13.86 24.31
N LYS A 467 20.38 14.09 24.67
CA LYS A 467 21.07 15.38 24.49
C LYS A 467 21.66 15.50 23.08
N ILE A 468 20.88 16.05 22.14
CA ILE A 468 21.33 16.39 20.78
C ILE A 468 20.95 17.84 20.46
N SER A 469 21.77 18.52 19.66
CA SER A 469 21.53 19.90 19.21
C SER A 469 21.22 19.97 17.71
N ILE A 470 20.81 21.14 17.22
CA ILE A 470 20.55 21.35 15.78
C ILE A 470 21.88 21.28 15.01
N ASP A 471 22.95 21.86 15.56
CA ASP A 471 24.30 21.78 14.95
C ASP A 471 24.77 20.32 14.80
N ASP A 472 24.44 19.45 15.74
CA ASP A 472 24.76 18.02 15.65
C ASP A 472 24.05 17.30 14.48
N LEU A 473 22.87 17.80 14.07
CA LEU A 473 22.14 17.28 12.91
C LEU A 473 22.69 17.81 11.59
N LEU A 474 23.09 19.09 11.56
CA LEU A 474 23.65 19.76 10.39
C LEU A 474 25.08 19.28 10.10
N GLY A 475 25.90 19.14 11.13
CA GLY A 475 27.34 18.89 11.05
C GLY A 475 28.09 19.88 10.17
N ASP A 476 28.94 19.38 9.26
CA ASP A 476 29.89 20.19 8.50
C ASP A 476 29.30 20.91 7.26
N VAL A 477 28.00 21.22 7.27
CA VAL A 477 27.36 21.96 6.17
C VAL A 477 27.89 23.40 6.13
N ASP A 478 28.32 23.85 4.95
CA ASP A 478 28.74 25.25 4.73
C ASP A 478 27.53 26.19 4.70
N LEU A 479 27.24 26.80 5.85
CA LEU A 479 26.15 27.76 6.05
C LEU A 479 26.42 29.16 5.44
N SER A 480 27.55 29.37 4.75
CA SER A 480 27.81 30.63 4.04
C SER A 480 27.26 30.64 2.61
N LYS A 481 26.94 29.45 2.05
CA LYS A 481 26.51 29.28 0.65
C LYS A 481 25.04 28.88 0.55
N TYR A 482 24.21 29.79 0.08
CA TYR A 482 22.76 29.57 -0.01
C TYR A 482 22.10 30.34 -1.16
N TYR A 483 20.85 29.96 -1.43
CA TYR A 483 19.90 30.67 -2.28
C TYR A 483 18.87 31.40 -1.40
N ARG A 484 18.38 32.56 -1.86
CA ARG A 484 17.40 33.39 -1.17
C ARG A 484 16.27 33.79 -2.12
N TYR A 485 15.03 33.63 -1.67
CA TYR A 485 13.85 34.14 -2.36
C TYR A 485 12.66 34.30 -1.39
N ASN A 486 11.66 35.10 -1.76
CA ASN A 486 10.40 35.21 -1.00
C ASN A 486 9.37 34.23 -1.58
N GLY A 487 8.66 33.54 -0.70
CA GLY A 487 7.75 32.47 -1.08
C GLY A 487 6.67 32.18 -0.06
N SER A 488 6.10 30.97 -0.14
CA SER A 488 5.03 30.51 0.74
C SER A 488 5.49 29.41 1.70
N LEU A 489 4.63 29.09 2.66
CA LEU A 489 4.64 27.75 3.26
C LEU A 489 4.37 26.69 2.19
N THR A 490 4.95 25.52 2.36
CA THR A 490 4.82 24.39 1.43
C THR A 490 3.73 23.39 1.82
N THR A 491 2.94 23.70 2.84
CA THR A 491 1.74 22.97 3.28
C THR A 491 0.56 23.94 3.39
N PRO A 492 -0.70 23.47 3.35
CA PRO A 492 -1.86 24.31 3.62
C PRO A 492 -1.72 25.01 4.98
N ASP A 493 -1.98 26.31 5.09
CA ASP A 493 -2.74 27.16 4.15
C ASP A 493 -1.93 27.83 3.01
N CYS A 494 -0.66 27.50 2.83
CA CYS A 494 0.23 28.04 1.78
C CYS A 494 0.41 29.58 1.79
N ASN A 495 0.43 30.20 2.97
CA ASN A 495 0.63 31.64 3.12
C ASN A 495 1.95 32.11 2.49
N GLU A 496 1.88 33.15 1.66
CA GLU A 496 3.00 33.83 1.00
C GLU A 496 3.73 34.78 1.97
N ALA A 497 4.17 34.23 3.10
CA ALA A 497 4.70 34.94 4.26
C ALA A 497 6.15 34.57 4.60
N VAL A 498 6.84 33.86 3.68
CA VAL A 498 8.10 33.17 3.98
C VAL A 498 9.28 33.78 3.22
N VAL A 499 10.33 34.12 3.96
CA VAL A 499 11.66 34.37 3.41
C VAL A 499 12.46 33.06 3.42
N TRP A 500 12.63 32.46 2.24
CA TRP A 500 13.32 31.17 2.08
C TRP A 500 14.83 31.34 1.99
N THR A 501 15.55 30.48 2.72
CA THR A 501 17.00 30.30 2.59
C THR A 501 17.28 28.82 2.34
N VAL A 502 17.71 28.46 1.14
CA VAL A 502 18.03 27.06 0.78
C VAL A 502 19.54 26.89 0.68
N PHE A 503 20.12 26.09 1.58
CA PHE A 503 21.57 25.89 1.63
C PHE A 503 22.06 24.99 0.51
N LYS A 504 23.21 25.35 -0.10
CA LYS A 504 23.73 24.64 -1.29
C LYS A 504 24.35 23.29 -0.95
N GLN A 505 25.01 23.20 0.21
CA GLN A 505 25.65 21.96 0.63
C GLN A 505 24.62 21.08 1.37
N PRO A 506 24.36 19.87 0.90
CA PRO A 506 23.42 18.97 1.57
C PRO A 506 24.02 18.39 2.85
N ILE A 507 23.15 18.08 3.81
CA ILE A 507 23.46 17.25 4.97
C ILE A 507 23.70 15.83 4.44
N LYS A 508 24.81 15.22 4.84
CA LYS A 508 25.12 13.83 4.51
C LYS A 508 24.57 12.91 5.58
N VAL A 509 23.68 12.00 5.21
CA VAL A 509 23.07 11.03 6.14
C VAL A 509 23.24 9.62 5.60
N ASN A 510 23.45 8.66 6.51
CA ASN A 510 23.53 7.25 6.16
C ASN A 510 22.22 6.79 5.50
N LYS A 511 22.34 6.02 4.42
CA LYS A 511 21.21 5.49 3.64
C LYS A 511 20.16 4.79 4.49
N GLU A 512 20.58 3.96 5.43
CA GLU A 512 19.68 3.16 6.24
C GLU A 512 18.83 4.06 7.15
N LEU A 513 19.41 5.14 7.68
CA LEU A 513 18.70 6.10 8.55
C LEU A 513 17.66 6.90 7.77
N VAL A 514 17.97 7.30 6.53
CA VAL A 514 17.01 7.97 5.63
C VAL A 514 15.80 7.06 5.36
N LYS A 515 16.03 5.78 5.12
CA LYS A 515 14.95 4.79 4.85
C LYS A 515 14.03 4.55 6.05
N LEU A 516 14.49 4.82 7.27
CA LEU A 516 13.65 4.66 8.48
C LEU A 516 12.46 5.63 8.50
N PHE A 517 12.54 6.80 7.86
CA PHE A 517 11.43 7.74 7.81
C PHE A 517 10.20 7.13 7.12
N PRO A 518 10.24 6.80 5.82
CA PRO A 518 9.10 6.18 5.15
C PRO A 518 8.79 4.77 5.68
N SER A 519 9.79 4.00 6.12
CA SER A 519 9.59 2.64 6.66
C SER A 519 8.82 2.63 7.99
N ILE A 520 9.17 3.51 8.94
CA ILE A 520 8.53 3.53 10.26
C ILE A 520 7.23 4.32 10.24
N MET A 521 7.18 5.44 9.50
CA MET A 521 5.99 6.29 9.45
C MET A 521 4.86 5.69 8.60
N GLY A 522 5.18 4.80 7.64
CA GLY A 522 4.18 4.13 6.82
C GLY A 522 3.59 5.01 5.71
N TYR A 523 4.13 6.21 5.49
CA TYR A 523 3.81 7.08 4.37
C TYR A 523 5.08 7.66 3.74
N TYR A 524 5.01 7.97 2.46
CA TYR A 524 6.13 8.42 1.62
C TYR A 524 5.67 9.53 0.67
N ASP A 525 6.61 10.09 -0.08
CA ASP A 525 6.39 11.27 -0.94
C ASP A 525 5.80 12.46 -0.17
N VAL A 526 6.43 12.76 0.96
CA VAL A 526 6.09 13.87 1.85
C VAL A 526 6.61 15.17 1.24
N TYR A 527 6.04 15.59 0.13
CA TYR A 527 6.36 16.85 -0.54
C TYR A 527 5.25 17.23 -1.51
N ARG A 528 5.11 18.53 -1.80
CA ARG A 528 4.22 18.99 -2.88
C ARG A 528 4.99 19.21 -4.20
N PRO A 529 4.29 19.30 -5.35
CA PRO A 529 4.88 19.71 -6.61
C PRO A 529 5.50 21.10 -6.56
N ARG A 530 6.57 21.29 -7.34
CA ARG A 530 7.23 22.58 -7.52
C ARG A 530 6.28 23.59 -8.16
N GLN A 531 6.33 24.81 -7.64
CA GLN A 531 5.53 25.94 -8.04
C GLN A 531 6.30 26.80 -9.03
N LYS A 532 5.58 27.53 -9.88
CA LYS A 532 6.19 28.41 -10.87
C LYS A 532 6.94 29.55 -10.15
N LEU A 533 8.11 29.91 -10.68
CA LEU A 533 8.89 31.03 -10.14
C LEU A 533 8.21 32.38 -10.39
N HIS A 534 7.44 32.49 -11.48
CA HIS A 534 6.85 33.74 -11.97
C HIS A 534 7.92 34.83 -12.15
N ASN A 535 7.65 36.05 -11.69
CA ASN A 535 8.55 37.20 -11.85
C ASN A 535 9.56 37.34 -10.69
N ARG A 536 9.69 36.33 -9.83
CA ARG A 536 10.61 36.37 -8.68
C ARG A 536 12.04 36.09 -9.13
N THR A 537 12.98 36.79 -8.52
CA THR A 537 14.41 36.52 -8.70
C THR A 537 14.94 35.67 -7.57
N VAL A 538 15.56 34.54 -7.88
CA VAL A 538 16.34 33.79 -6.89
C VAL A 538 17.72 34.42 -6.77
N ARG A 539 18.12 34.76 -5.55
CA ARG A 539 19.43 35.35 -5.26
C ARG A 539 20.37 34.31 -4.66
N THR A 540 21.67 34.53 -4.76
CA THR A 540 22.67 33.64 -4.15
C THR A 540 23.77 34.41 -3.43
N SER A 541 24.26 33.84 -2.32
CA SER A 541 25.37 34.40 -1.53
C SER A 541 26.76 34.16 -2.13
N THR A 542 26.86 33.33 -3.17
CA THR A 542 28.13 33.02 -3.85
C THR A 542 28.26 33.78 -5.16
N ALA A 543 29.37 34.49 -5.36
CA ALA A 543 29.65 35.14 -6.65
C ALA A 543 29.68 34.09 -7.78
N PRO A 544 29.21 34.43 -9.00
CA PRO A 544 29.37 33.55 -10.15
C PRO A 544 30.87 33.33 -10.34
N THR A 545 31.30 32.06 -10.32
CA THR A 545 32.60 31.71 -10.88
C THR A 545 32.48 32.03 -12.36
N GLY A 546 33.06 33.14 -12.81
CA GLY A 546 32.98 33.58 -14.20
C GLY A 546 33.30 32.43 -15.16
N PRO A 547 32.80 32.46 -16.41
CA PRO A 547 33.14 31.43 -17.38
C PRO A 547 34.66 31.37 -17.45
N ARG A 548 35.26 30.26 -17.02
CA ARG A 548 36.66 29.99 -17.36
C ARG A 548 36.67 30.03 -18.89
N PRO A 549 37.36 30.98 -19.54
CA PRO A 549 37.51 30.89 -20.98
C PRO A 549 38.11 29.52 -21.24
N HIS A 550 37.52 28.79 -22.18
CA HIS A 550 37.99 27.50 -22.63
C HIS A 550 39.44 27.63 -23.11
N LEU A 551 40.41 27.57 -22.20
CA LEU A 551 41.84 27.52 -22.47
C LEU A 551 42.25 26.11 -22.90
N LEU A 552 41.40 25.10 -22.66
CA LEU A 552 41.63 23.73 -23.07
C LEU A 552 41.70 23.54 -24.59
N PRO A 553 40.77 24.05 -25.44
CA PRO A 553 40.88 23.90 -26.88
C PRO A 553 42.05 24.69 -27.49
N LEU A 554 42.44 25.84 -26.92
CA LEU A 554 43.60 26.63 -27.36
C LEU A 554 44.93 25.97 -26.98
N LEU A 555 45.04 25.36 -25.80
CA LEU A 555 46.19 24.56 -25.39
C LEU A 555 46.25 23.23 -26.17
N LEU A 556 45.11 22.59 -26.46
CA LEU A 556 45.05 21.37 -27.28
C LEU A 556 45.42 21.66 -28.74
N SER A 557 44.96 22.77 -29.32
CA SER A 557 45.32 23.15 -30.69
C SER A 557 46.79 23.50 -30.81
N LEU A 558 47.38 24.14 -29.79
CA LEU A 558 48.81 24.44 -29.75
C LEU A 558 49.65 23.17 -29.55
N LEU A 559 49.21 22.23 -28.70
CA LEU A 559 49.87 20.93 -28.52
C LEU A 559 49.78 20.07 -29.79
N LEU A 560 48.62 20.03 -30.45
CA LEU A 560 48.39 19.28 -31.68
C LEU A 560 49.19 19.87 -32.85
N TYR A 561 49.32 21.20 -32.93
CA TYR A 561 50.16 21.88 -33.92
C TYR A 561 51.66 21.59 -33.72
N LEU A 562 52.15 21.64 -32.47
CA LEU A 562 53.54 21.31 -32.13
C LEU A 562 53.86 19.81 -32.29
N LEU A 563 52.87 18.93 -32.08
CA LEU A 563 52.97 17.49 -32.36
C LEU A 563 52.95 17.21 -33.88
N TRP A 564 52.18 17.98 -34.65
CA TRP A 564 52.13 17.89 -36.12
C TRP A 564 53.45 18.32 -36.79
N GLU A 565 54.10 19.38 -36.31
CA GLU A 565 55.43 19.80 -36.79
C GLU A 565 56.54 18.79 -36.46
N LYS A 566 56.46 18.08 -35.34
CA LYS A 566 57.45 17.05 -34.97
C LYS A 566 57.28 15.74 -35.75
N VAL A 567 56.07 15.42 -36.20
CA VAL A 567 55.77 14.17 -36.93
C VAL A 567 56.08 14.28 -38.42
N THR A 568 56.16 15.48 -39.00
CA THR A 568 56.48 15.68 -40.43
C THR A 568 57.97 15.69 -40.78
N ARG A 569 58.89 15.60 -39.79
CA ARG A 569 60.35 15.61 -40.02
C ARG A 569 61.07 14.25 -39.99
N PHE A 570 60.36 13.14 -39.82
CA PHE A 570 60.98 11.80 -39.86
C PHE A 570 60.59 11.03 -41.12
N GLN A 571 61.49 11.01 -42.10
CA GLN A 571 61.51 10.05 -43.20
C GLN A 571 62.16 8.75 -42.72
N ASP A 572 61.38 7.81 -42.17
CA ASP A 572 61.83 6.43 -42.03
C ASP A 572 60.66 5.45 -42.22
N THR A 573 60.82 4.52 -43.17
CA THR A 573 59.78 3.65 -43.73
C THR A 573 59.41 2.47 -42.83
N ARG A 574 59.93 2.41 -41.59
CA ARG A 574 59.49 1.43 -40.58
C ARG A 574 58.34 1.89 -39.69
N CYS A 575 57.78 3.09 -39.93
CA CYS A 575 56.68 3.67 -39.14
C CYS A 575 55.33 3.72 -39.89
N ASN A 576 55.01 2.71 -40.72
CA ASN A 576 53.66 2.59 -41.32
C ASN A 576 52.76 1.56 -40.60
N ARG A 577 53.29 0.73 -39.69
CA ARG A 577 52.48 -0.20 -38.87
C ARG A 577 51.99 0.41 -37.53
N MET A 578 52.58 1.51 -37.06
CA MET A 578 52.08 2.26 -35.90
C MET A 578 51.05 3.34 -36.26
N LYS A 579 51.09 3.88 -37.49
CA LYS A 579 50.11 4.87 -37.97
C LYS A 579 48.68 4.31 -38.08
N ALA A 580 48.52 3.01 -38.32
CA ALA A 580 47.21 2.35 -38.37
C ALA A 580 46.61 2.00 -36.99
N ARG A 581 47.43 1.95 -35.93
CA ARG A 581 46.98 1.61 -34.55
C ARG A 581 46.64 2.83 -33.69
N LEU A 582 47.08 4.03 -34.07
CA LEU A 582 46.76 5.27 -33.34
C LEU A 582 45.51 6.00 -33.87
N ALA A 583 45.18 5.83 -35.16
CA ALA A 583 43.94 6.35 -35.75
C ALA A 583 42.70 5.53 -35.36
N THR A 584 42.87 4.26 -34.96
CA THR A 584 41.79 3.39 -34.48
C THR A 584 41.40 3.65 -33.03
N LEU A 585 42.30 4.20 -32.20
CA LEU A 585 41.98 4.56 -30.81
C LEU A 585 41.23 5.90 -30.67
N THR A 586 41.41 6.82 -31.62
CA THR A 586 40.80 8.16 -31.59
C THR A 586 39.36 8.17 -32.13
N VAL A 587 39.00 7.24 -33.02
CA VAL A 587 37.60 7.05 -33.46
C VAL A 587 36.77 6.31 -32.40
N PHE A 588 37.36 5.40 -31.62
CA PHE A 588 36.66 4.72 -30.52
C PHE A 588 36.29 5.65 -29.35
N ALA A 589 37.11 6.66 -29.06
CA ALA A 589 36.83 7.63 -27.99
C ALA A 589 35.75 8.67 -28.35
N ALA A 590 35.55 8.97 -29.64
CA ALA A 590 34.52 9.90 -30.10
C ALA A 590 33.12 9.24 -30.19
N VAL A 591 33.06 7.92 -30.44
CA VAL A 591 31.79 7.17 -30.46
C VAL A 591 31.32 6.82 -29.04
N LEU A 592 32.23 6.67 -28.07
CA LEU A 592 31.89 6.44 -26.66
C LEU A 592 31.29 7.66 -25.94
N MET A 593 31.35 8.87 -26.51
CA MET A 593 30.68 10.06 -25.94
C MET A 593 29.23 10.25 -26.40
N HIS A 594 28.67 9.36 -27.22
CA HIS A 594 27.22 9.33 -27.53
C HIS A 594 26.46 8.24 -26.75
N PHE A 595 27.13 7.47 -25.89
CA PHE A 595 26.51 6.36 -25.14
C PHE A 595 26.81 6.38 -23.64
N ALA A 596 26.90 7.57 -23.04
CA ALA A 596 26.61 7.69 -21.61
C ALA A 596 25.08 7.64 -21.44
N HIS A 597 24.51 6.43 -21.53
CA HIS A 597 23.13 6.19 -21.12
C HIS A 597 23.00 6.59 -19.65
N CYS A 598 22.12 7.57 -19.39
CA CYS A 598 21.55 7.76 -18.07
C CYS A 598 20.92 6.43 -17.63
N ALA A 599 21.12 6.04 -16.37
CA ALA A 599 20.32 4.99 -15.78
C ALA A 599 18.86 5.47 -15.79
N ASP A 600 18.01 4.81 -16.59
CA ASP A 600 16.60 5.13 -16.69
C ASP A 600 15.94 5.00 -15.32
N THR A 601 15.41 6.10 -14.82
CA THR A 601 14.53 6.12 -13.65
C THR A 601 13.21 5.45 -14.08
N GLU A 602 13.02 4.18 -13.74
CA GLU A 602 11.77 3.48 -13.98
C GLU A 602 10.62 4.27 -13.32
N ILE A 603 9.71 4.77 -14.14
CA ILE A 603 8.47 5.36 -13.67
C ILE A 603 7.65 4.22 -13.02
N PRO A 604 7.10 4.41 -11.81
CA PRO A 604 6.36 3.35 -11.14
C PRO A 604 5.01 3.09 -11.81
N TRP A 605 4.75 1.84 -12.19
CA TRP A 605 3.51 1.36 -12.80
C TRP A 605 2.78 0.35 -11.89
N CYS A 606 1.47 0.17 -12.09
CA CYS A 606 0.61 -0.75 -11.33
C CYS A 606 -0.49 -1.33 -12.25
N TYR A 607 -1.36 -2.22 -11.74
CA TYR A 607 -2.55 -2.70 -12.48
C TYR A 607 -3.87 -2.07 -12.01
N HIS A 608 -3.96 -1.68 -10.74
CA HIS A 608 -5.25 -1.47 -10.06
C HIS A 608 -5.64 0.01 -9.88
N LEU A 609 -4.72 0.96 -10.08
CA LEU A 609 -5.02 2.40 -9.94
C LEU A 609 -5.08 3.06 -11.29
N SER A 610 -6.13 3.83 -11.57
CA SER A 610 -6.28 4.60 -12.82
C SER A 610 -5.12 5.57 -13.09
N SER A 611 -4.35 5.94 -12.06
CA SER A 611 -3.18 6.82 -12.16
C SER A 611 -1.90 6.12 -12.62
N CYS A 612 -1.81 4.79 -12.58
CA CYS A 612 -0.62 4.04 -13.00
C CYS A 612 -0.92 2.71 -13.70
N ASN A 613 -2.20 2.42 -13.97
CA ASN A 613 -2.63 1.23 -14.69
C ASN A 613 -2.31 1.33 -16.19
N ASP A 614 -2.53 0.22 -16.87
CA ASP A 614 -2.23 0.05 -18.28
C ASP A 614 -2.88 1.08 -19.21
N SER A 615 -4.04 1.62 -18.82
CA SER A 615 -4.70 2.71 -19.58
C SER A 615 -3.85 3.98 -19.68
N VAL A 616 -2.93 4.21 -18.73
CA VAL A 616 -2.01 5.36 -18.74
C VAL A 616 -0.58 4.99 -19.15
N TRP A 617 -0.27 3.72 -19.40
CA TRP A 617 1.08 3.33 -19.82
C TRP A 617 1.44 3.91 -21.20
N ILE A 618 0.46 4.03 -22.09
CA ILE A 618 0.57 4.60 -23.45
C ILE A 618 0.92 6.10 -23.41
N SER A 619 0.46 6.83 -22.38
CA SER A 619 0.55 8.30 -22.31
C SER A 619 1.68 8.81 -21.41
N ARG A 620 2.48 7.90 -20.85
CA ARG A 620 3.58 8.20 -19.93
C ARG A 620 4.90 7.62 -20.44
N PRO A 621 6.06 8.13 -20.01
CA PRO A 621 7.37 7.66 -20.47
C PRO A 621 7.78 6.31 -19.85
N TYR A 622 6.89 5.32 -19.81
CA TYR A 622 7.16 3.97 -19.28
C TYR A 622 7.94 3.08 -20.26
N GLY A 623 8.27 3.56 -21.47
CA GLY A 623 8.86 2.76 -22.55
C GLY A 623 8.02 2.85 -23.81
N VAL A 624 7.89 1.75 -24.54
CA VAL A 624 7.24 1.66 -25.86
C VAL A 624 5.83 1.05 -25.79
N CYS A 625 5.06 1.40 -24.75
CA CYS A 625 3.75 0.81 -24.48
C CYS A 625 2.64 1.23 -25.48
N ASN A 626 2.91 2.15 -26.39
CA ASN A 626 2.00 2.68 -27.41
C ASN A 626 2.27 2.14 -28.83
N GLU A 627 3.21 1.21 -28.98
CA GLU A 627 3.56 0.63 -30.29
C GLU A 627 2.49 -0.36 -30.81
N THR A 628 2.67 -0.87 -32.03
CA THR A 628 1.60 -1.57 -32.77
C THR A 628 1.55 -3.09 -32.57
N ARG A 629 2.56 -3.69 -31.96
CA ARG A 629 2.67 -5.13 -31.66
C ARG A 629 2.65 -5.41 -30.16
N GLN A 630 1.84 -4.67 -29.41
CA GLN A 630 1.68 -4.84 -27.97
C GLN A 630 0.92 -6.13 -27.59
N SER A 631 1.13 -6.61 -26.36
CA SER A 631 0.44 -7.77 -25.75
C SER A 631 -0.21 -7.39 -24.42
N PRO A 632 -1.29 -8.06 -23.96
CA PRO A 632 -1.93 -9.25 -24.53
C PRO A 632 -3.02 -8.92 -25.58
N ILE A 633 -3.39 -9.91 -26.41
CA ILE A 633 -4.44 -9.77 -27.43
C ILE A 633 -5.61 -10.73 -27.20
N ASP A 634 -6.78 -10.41 -27.77
CA ASP A 634 -7.85 -11.38 -27.95
C ASP A 634 -7.53 -12.25 -29.17
N ILE A 635 -7.48 -13.56 -28.96
CA ILE A 635 -7.23 -14.53 -30.01
C ILE A 635 -8.58 -14.92 -30.62
N GLU A 636 -8.94 -14.24 -31.69
CA GLU A 636 -10.12 -14.54 -32.49
C GLU A 636 -9.87 -15.79 -33.35
N THR A 637 -10.38 -16.95 -32.94
CA THR A 637 -10.07 -18.25 -33.55
C THR A 637 -10.46 -18.33 -35.03
N THR A 638 -11.47 -17.56 -35.44
CA THR A 638 -11.92 -17.45 -36.84
C THR A 638 -10.91 -16.74 -37.76
N LYS A 639 -10.01 -15.92 -37.21
CA LYS A 639 -8.98 -15.18 -37.95
C LYS A 639 -7.60 -15.86 -37.86
N VAL A 640 -7.44 -16.86 -37.00
CA VAL A 640 -6.17 -17.59 -36.84
C VAL A 640 -5.84 -18.36 -38.11
N LYS A 641 -4.61 -18.19 -38.61
CA LYS A 641 -4.14 -18.90 -39.81
C LYS A 641 -3.35 -20.15 -39.44
N VAL A 642 -3.56 -21.21 -40.22
CA VAL A 642 -2.71 -22.40 -40.09
C VAL A 642 -1.33 -22.10 -40.68
N ASP A 643 -0.29 -22.38 -39.91
CA ASP A 643 1.10 -22.33 -40.37
C ASP A 643 1.71 -23.73 -40.25
N ALA A 644 2.04 -24.32 -41.40
CA ALA A 644 2.61 -25.66 -41.49
C ALA A 644 4.07 -25.73 -41.00
N ASN A 645 4.74 -24.58 -40.83
CA ASN A 645 6.11 -24.51 -40.33
C ASN A 645 6.20 -24.56 -38.79
N LEU A 646 5.07 -24.40 -38.10
CA LEU A 646 5.00 -24.53 -36.64
C LEU A 646 5.10 -26.01 -36.26
N THR A 647 6.23 -26.40 -35.69
CA THR A 647 6.56 -27.77 -35.30
C THR A 647 6.24 -28.06 -33.83
N ALA A 648 6.57 -29.24 -33.34
CA ALA A 648 6.54 -29.53 -31.91
C ALA A 648 7.65 -28.75 -31.17
N PHE A 649 7.42 -28.44 -29.90
CA PHE A 649 8.44 -27.92 -29.00
C PHE A 649 9.35 -29.02 -28.48
N THR A 650 10.59 -28.66 -28.19
CA THR A 650 11.51 -29.41 -27.35
C THR A 650 11.68 -28.68 -26.03
N PHE A 651 11.26 -29.30 -24.93
CA PHE A 651 11.36 -28.76 -23.57
C PHE A 651 12.53 -29.39 -22.84
N GLY A 652 13.63 -28.66 -22.68
CA GLY A 652 14.80 -29.09 -21.92
C GLY A 652 14.63 -28.75 -20.44
N GLY A 653 14.79 -29.74 -19.55
CA GLY A 653 14.79 -29.54 -18.10
C GLY A 653 13.42 -29.34 -17.44
N PHE A 654 12.32 -29.36 -18.18
CA PHE A 654 10.96 -29.17 -17.61
C PHE A 654 10.57 -30.25 -16.60
N GLY A 655 10.99 -31.50 -16.79
CA GLY A 655 10.79 -32.59 -15.84
C GLY A 655 11.84 -32.68 -14.73
N ASN A 656 12.79 -31.74 -14.64
CA ASN A 656 13.79 -31.73 -13.58
C ASN A 656 13.25 -30.97 -12.35
N ASN A 657 13.11 -31.70 -11.24
CA ASN A 657 12.54 -31.23 -9.99
C ASN A 657 13.46 -30.32 -9.15
N ARG A 658 14.65 -29.98 -9.65
CA ARG A 658 15.61 -29.07 -8.98
C ARG A 658 15.79 -27.74 -9.70
N THR A 659 14.94 -27.45 -10.67
CA THR A 659 15.08 -26.26 -11.52
C THR A 659 14.54 -24.99 -10.89
N MET A 660 13.57 -25.09 -9.97
CA MET A 660 13.04 -23.94 -9.24
C MET A 660 14.00 -23.51 -8.12
N LYS A 661 14.21 -22.20 -7.96
CA LYS A 661 15.14 -21.63 -6.98
C LYS A 661 14.41 -21.01 -5.80
N GLU A 662 13.59 -20.01 -6.07
CA GLU A 662 12.89 -19.22 -5.07
C GLU A 662 11.55 -18.74 -5.63
N ILE A 663 10.60 -18.51 -4.73
CA ILE A 663 9.31 -17.90 -5.02
C ILE A 663 9.24 -16.55 -4.29
N THR A 664 8.71 -15.54 -4.95
CA THR A 664 8.71 -14.15 -4.49
C THR A 664 7.37 -13.50 -4.78
N ASN A 665 6.84 -12.77 -3.81
CA ASN A 665 5.78 -11.79 -4.07
C ASN A 665 6.45 -10.48 -4.51
N THR A 666 6.20 -10.06 -5.74
CA THR A 666 6.83 -8.87 -6.33
C THR A 666 6.07 -7.58 -6.06
N GLY A 667 4.94 -7.64 -5.34
CA GLY A 667 3.97 -6.55 -5.22
C GLY A 667 3.07 -6.36 -6.44
N ARG A 668 3.29 -7.14 -7.50
CA ARG A 668 2.50 -7.11 -8.75
C ARG A 668 2.11 -8.49 -9.28
N THR A 669 2.86 -9.52 -8.90
CA THR A 669 2.65 -10.94 -9.23
C THR A 669 3.40 -11.81 -8.22
N VAL A 670 3.00 -13.08 -8.12
CA VAL A 670 3.87 -14.15 -7.59
C VAL A 670 4.81 -14.61 -8.71
N LYS A 671 6.11 -14.60 -8.45
CA LYS A 671 7.17 -14.96 -9.41
C LYS A 671 8.01 -16.10 -8.84
N VAL A 672 8.32 -17.09 -9.66
CA VAL A 672 9.28 -18.16 -9.37
C VAL A 672 10.51 -18.00 -10.25
N THR A 673 11.67 -17.81 -9.63
CA THR A 673 12.96 -17.75 -10.33
C THR A 673 13.46 -19.18 -10.61
N LEU A 674 13.87 -19.45 -11.85
CA LEU A 674 14.49 -20.72 -12.24
C LEU A 674 16.01 -20.64 -12.11
N ARG A 675 16.67 -21.79 -11.90
CA ARG A 675 18.13 -21.86 -11.87
C ARG A 675 18.70 -21.71 -13.27
N ASP A 676 19.66 -20.80 -13.38
CA ASP A 676 20.28 -20.40 -14.64
C ASP A 676 20.74 -21.59 -15.49
N GLY A 677 20.29 -21.60 -16.75
CA GLY A 677 20.75 -22.56 -17.77
C GLY A 677 20.20 -23.99 -17.64
N LEU A 678 19.34 -24.29 -16.66
CA LEU A 678 18.80 -25.65 -16.49
C LEU A 678 17.52 -25.92 -17.28
N VAL A 679 16.78 -24.87 -17.66
CA VAL A 679 15.51 -24.98 -18.38
C VAL A 679 15.62 -24.28 -19.72
N THR A 680 15.28 -24.98 -20.80
CA THR A 680 15.36 -24.45 -22.17
C THR A 680 14.13 -24.83 -22.99
N VAL A 681 13.83 -24.02 -24.00
CA VAL A 681 12.75 -24.26 -24.96
C VAL A 681 13.25 -23.95 -26.37
N SER A 682 12.96 -24.86 -27.29
CA SER A 682 13.25 -24.71 -28.73
C SER A 682 12.17 -25.41 -29.56
N GLY A 683 12.24 -25.28 -30.89
CA GLY A 683 11.19 -25.80 -31.76
C GLY A 683 9.93 -24.94 -31.68
N GLY A 684 8.80 -25.49 -32.12
CA GLY A 684 7.55 -24.73 -32.11
C GLY A 684 7.55 -23.53 -33.06
N GLY A 685 8.53 -23.37 -33.95
CA GLY A 685 8.73 -22.15 -34.75
C GLY A 685 9.50 -21.02 -34.04
N LEU A 686 10.19 -21.30 -32.93
CA LEU A 686 11.20 -20.40 -32.38
C LEU A 686 12.46 -20.41 -33.26
N SER A 687 13.09 -19.25 -33.44
CA SER A 687 14.26 -19.08 -34.31
C SER A 687 15.54 -19.76 -33.82
N THR A 688 15.63 -20.03 -32.52
CA THR A 688 16.81 -20.64 -31.87
C THR A 688 16.39 -21.33 -30.57
N ASN A 689 17.37 -21.76 -29.76
CA ASN A 689 17.13 -22.21 -28.39
C ASN A 689 17.01 -21.02 -27.44
N TYR A 690 16.07 -21.11 -26.50
CA TYR A 690 15.83 -20.09 -25.49
C TYR A 690 16.03 -20.70 -24.11
N THR A 691 16.61 -19.92 -23.19
CA THR A 691 16.81 -20.29 -21.78
C THR A 691 15.70 -19.67 -20.95
N SER A 692 14.95 -20.48 -20.19
CA SER A 692 13.89 -19.99 -19.31
C SER A 692 14.46 -19.42 -18.02
N LEU A 693 14.01 -18.23 -17.63
CA LEU A 693 14.54 -17.46 -16.50
C LEU A 693 13.61 -17.53 -15.28
N GLN A 694 12.31 -17.42 -15.51
CA GLN A 694 11.30 -17.34 -14.47
C GLN A 694 9.93 -17.75 -15.00
N PHE A 695 9.01 -18.07 -14.09
CA PHE A 695 7.58 -18.01 -14.40
C PHE A 695 6.83 -17.17 -13.37
N HIS A 696 5.69 -16.60 -13.78
CA HIS A 696 4.83 -15.79 -12.92
C HIS A 696 3.36 -15.96 -13.30
N LEU A 697 2.47 -15.40 -12.48
CA LEU A 697 1.03 -15.67 -12.51
C LEU A 697 0.23 -14.37 -12.56
N HIS A 698 -0.80 -14.35 -13.40
CA HIS A 698 -1.79 -13.28 -13.47
C HIS A 698 -3.14 -13.82 -13.01
N TRP A 699 -3.88 -13.04 -12.21
CA TRP A 699 -5.17 -13.44 -11.66
C TRP A 699 -6.11 -12.24 -11.48
N GLY A 700 -7.41 -12.52 -11.43
CA GLY A 700 -8.44 -11.51 -11.22
C GLY A 700 -8.80 -11.32 -9.74
N ASN A 701 -10.08 -11.22 -9.42
CA ASN A 701 -10.57 -11.28 -8.04
C ASN A 701 -11.16 -12.66 -7.76
N GLY A 702 -10.24 -13.64 -7.79
CA GLY A 702 -10.55 -15.05 -7.67
C GLY A 702 -11.39 -15.52 -8.84
N THR A 703 -12.25 -16.45 -8.54
CA THR A 703 -13.12 -17.12 -9.50
C THR A 703 -14.36 -16.29 -9.89
N SER A 704 -14.63 -15.22 -9.15
CA SER A 704 -15.75 -14.31 -9.42
C SER A 704 -15.45 -13.28 -10.50
N ILE A 705 -14.17 -12.89 -10.64
CA ILE A 705 -13.68 -11.95 -11.65
C ILE A 705 -12.45 -12.60 -12.31
N PRO A 706 -12.56 -13.12 -13.55
CA PRO A 706 -11.44 -13.74 -14.25
C PRO A 706 -10.30 -12.78 -14.54
N GLY A 707 -9.05 -13.27 -14.59
CA GLY A 707 -7.88 -12.40 -14.80
C GLY A 707 -6.70 -13.02 -15.54
N SER A 708 -6.93 -13.92 -16.50
CA SER A 708 -5.95 -14.19 -17.55
C SER A 708 -5.66 -12.91 -18.33
N GLU A 709 -4.44 -12.75 -18.86
CA GLU A 709 -4.07 -11.60 -19.68
C GLU A 709 -4.67 -11.74 -21.08
N HIS A 710 -4.41 -12.86 -21.75
CA HIS A 710 -4.98 -13.20 -23.04
C HIS A 710 -6.45 -13.62 -22.89
N THR A 711 -7.19 -13.44 -23.97
CA THR A 711 -8.53 -14.01 -24.16
C THR A 711 -8.59 -14.83 -25.45
N VAL A 712 -9.53 -15.77 -25.52
CA VAL A 712 -9.82 -16.53 -26.74
C VAL A 712 -11.30 -16.34 -27.06
N ASP A 713 -11.60 -15.77 -28.22
CA ASP A 713 -12.96 -15.40 -28.62
C ASP A 713 -13.70 -14.62 -27.51
N ASN A 714 -13.02 -13.62 -26.91
CA ASN A 714 -13.46 -12.82 -25.77
C ASN A 714 -13.68 -13.59 -24.45
N LYS A 715 -13.38 -14.90 -24.38
CA LYS A 715 -13.36 -15.64 -23.11
C LYS A 715 -12.08 -15.31 -22.35
N ARG A 716 -12.22 -14.72 -21.16
CA ARG A 716 -11.15 -14.59 -20.15
C ARG A 716 -11.19 -15.77 -19.19
N TYR A 717 -10.02 -16.30 -18.86
CA TYR A 717 -9.84 -17.41 -17.93
C TYR A 717 -9.53 -16.88 -16.51
N PRO A 718 -9.78 -17.64 -15.44
CA PRO A 718 -9.55 -17.18 -14.07
C PRO A 718 -8.12 -16.68 -13.79
N MET A 719 -7.11 -17.40 -14.27
CA MET A 719 -5.70 -17.02 -14.13
C MET A 719 -4.91 -17.39 -15.39
N GLU A 720 -3.69 -16.87 -15.51
CA GLU A 720 -2.74 -17.23 -16.57
C GLU A 720 -1.31 -17.32 -16.02
N LEU A 721 -0.57 -18.36 -16.42
CA LEU A 721 0.83 -18.55 -16.08
C LEU A 721 1.71 -18.21 -17.29
N HIS A 722 2.75 -17.41 -17.05
CA HIS A 722 3.75 -17.06 -18.06
C HIS A 722 5.12 -17.62 -17.71
N ILE A 723 5.69 -18.46 -18.59
CA ILE A 723 7.11 -18.84 -18.52
C ILE A 723 7.89 -17.94 -19.47
N VAL A 724 8.85 -17.18 -18.94
CA VAL A 724 9.62 -16.20 -19.70
C VAL A 724 11.02 -16.75 -19.98
N SER A 725 11.39 -16.73 -21.26
CA SER A 725 12.66 -17.21 -21.77
C SER A 725 13.36 -16.14 -22.61
N ILE A 726 14.68 -16.15 -22.60
CA ILE A 726 15.54 -15.28 -23.43
C ILE A 726 16.30 -16.14 -24.43
N LYS A 727 16.63 -15.64 -25.62
CA LYS A 727 17.50 -16.38 -26.55
C LYS A 727 18.76 -16.84 -25.80
N SER A 728 19.13 -18.12 -25.92
CA SER A 728 20.20 -18.70 -25.11
C SER A 728 21.55 -17.99 -25.32
N GLU A 729 21.78 -17.40 -26.49
CA GLU A 729 22.98 -16.59 -26.79
C GLU A 729 23.03 -15.25 -26.02
N PHE A 730 21.89 -14.73 -25.57
CA PHE A 730 21.78 -13.53 -24.73
C PHE A 730 21.62 -13.84 -23.24
N ASN A 731 21.81 -15.10 -22.83
CA ASN A 731 21.69 -15.46 -21.41
C ASN A 731 22.68 -14.67 -20.55
N GLY A 732 22.17 -13.91 -19.57
CA GLY A 732 22.96 -12.98 -18.75
C GLY A 732 23.30 -11.63 -19.42
N MET A 733 22.81 -11.37 -20.63
CA MET A 733 23.03 -10.14 -21.41
C MET A 733 21.70 -9.48 -21.81
N THR A 734 20.88 -9.12 -20.81
CA THR A 734 19.50 -8.63 -21.00
C THR A 734 19.39 -7.41 -21.93
N SER A 735 20.37 -6.51 -21.90
CA SER A 735 20.38 -5.32 -22.75
C SER A 735 20.51 -5.63 -24.24
N GLN A 736 21.16 -6.73 -24.62
CA GLN A 736 21.25 -7.15 -26.03
C GLN A 736 19.93 -7.76 -26.51
N ALA A 737 19.25 -8.53 -25.65
CA ALA A 737 17.95 -9.10 -25.99
C ALA A 737 16.87 -8.02 -26.23
N LEU A 738 16.93 -6.87 -25.53
CA LEU A 738 16.02 -5.75 -25.77
C LEU A 738 16.14 -5.14 -27.18
N THR A 739 17.25 -5.38 -27.89
CA THR A 739 17.46 -4.87 -29.25
C THR A 739 17.08 -5.87 -30.35
N ASP A 740 16.72 -7.10 -29.98
CA ASP A 740 16.33 -8.17 -30.90
C ASP A 740 14.80 -8.32 -30.89
N PRO A 741 14.10 -8.22 -32.04
CA PRO A 741 12.64 -8.32 -32.11
C PRO A 741 12.08 -9.70 -31.72
N GLU A 742 12.94 -10.71 -31.59
CA GLU A 742 12.65 -12.03 -31.04
C GLU A 742 13.57 -12.33 -29.85
N GLY A 743 14.06 -11.32 -29.14
CA GLY A 743 15.01 -11.47 -28.03
C GLY A 743 14.48 -12.34 -26.89
N ALA A 744 13.16 -12.37 -26.71
CA ALA A 744 12.47 -13.16 -25.71
C ALA A 744 11.39 -14.08 -26.31
N ALA A 745 11.09 -15.17 -25.61
CA ALA A 745 9.95 -16.03 -25.88
C ALA A 745 9.13 -16.19 -24.59
N ALA A 746 7.80 -16.13 -24.71
CA ALA A 746 6.90 -16.32 -23.58
C ALA A 746 5.91 -17.46 -23.86
N LEU A 747 5.78 -18.38 -22.90
CA LEU A 747 4.80 -19.45 -22.93
C LEU A 747 3.64 -19.11 -21.99
N GLY A 748 2.45 -18.86 -22.54
CA GLY A 748 1.22 -18.58 -21.80
C GLY A 748 0.35 -19.82 -21.63
N PHE A 749 -0.06 -20.08 -20.39
CA PHE A 749 -0.95 -21.19 -20.02
C PHE A 749 -2.16 -20.65 -19.25
N PHE A 750 -3.36 -20.84 -19.80
CA PHE A 750 -4.58 -20.53 -19.06
C PHE A 750 -4.74 -21.49 -17.87
N ILE A 751 -5.32 -20.99 -16.79
CA ILE A 751 -5.69 -21.78 -15.62
C ILE A 751 -7.18 -21.60 -15.39
N GLU A 752 -7.93 -22.70 -15.27
CA GLU A 752 -9.34 -22.68 -14.93
C GLU A 752 -9.73 -23.73 -13.90
N GLU A 753 -10.94 -23.58 -13.37
CA GLU A 753 -11.52 -24.52 -12.43
C GLU A 753 -11.68 -25.91 -13.08
N GLY A 754 -11.22 -26.94 -12.37
CA GLY A 754 -11.41 -28.34 -12.72
C GLY A 754 -12.71 -28.92 -12.17
N ASP A 755 -13.16 -30.04 -12.74
CA ASP A 755 -14.40 -30.71 -12.35
C ASP A 755 -14.32 -31.46 -11.00
N GLY A 756 -13.16 -31.45 -10.34
CA GLY A 756 -12.89 -32.13 -9.08
C GLY A 756 -12.71 -31.17 -7.90
N THR A 757 -13.07 -31.62 -6.69
CA THR A 757 -12.93 -30.82 -5.45
C THR A 757 -11.49 -30.73 -4.94
N GLU A 758 -10.57 -31.56 -5.45
CA GLU A 758 -9.20 -31.68 -4.96
C GLU A 758 -8.18 -31.00 -5.88
N GLN A 759 -7.25 -30.27 -5.26
CA GLN A 759 -6.14 -29.58 -5.90
C GLN A 759 -5.08 -30.59 -6.40
N PRO A 760 -4.50 -30.40 -7.61
CA PRO A 760 -3.35 -31.21 -8.03
C PRO A 760 -2.21 -31.13 -7.01
N ALA A 761 -1.56 -32.26 -6.71
CA ALA A 761 -0.55 -32.35 -5.66
C ALA A 761 0.61 -31.35 -5.85
N SER A 762 1.04 -31.14 -7.09
CA SER A 762 2.09 -30.19 -7.46
C SER A 762 1.72 -28.73 -7.14
N TRP A 763 0.49 -28.34 -7.46
CA TRP A 763 -0.06 -27.04 -7.11
C TRP A 763 -0.26 -26.89 -5.60
N LYS A 764 -0.61 -27.96 -4.88
CA LYS A 764 -0.66 -27.94 -3.41
C LYS A 764 0.72 -27.69 -2.80
N ILE A 765 1.76 -28.33 -3.33
CA ILE A 765 3.15 -28.12 -2.89
C ILE A 765 3.57 -26.66 -3.14
N LEU A 766 3.35 -26.15 -4.36
CA LEU A 766 3.68 -24.76 -4.70
C LEU A 766 2.91 -23.78 -3.79
N THR A 767 1.63 -24.06 -3.52
CA THR A 767 0.78 -23.17 -2.71
C THR A 767 1.15 -23.14 -1.22
N ASN A 768 1.88 -24.14 -0.70
CA ASN A 768 2.36 -24.12 0.70
C ASN A 768 3.38 -23.00 0.96
N TYR A 769 4.13 -22.58 -0.06
CA TYR A 769 5.09 -21.49 0.06
C TYR A 769 4.42 -20.11 0.15
N LEU A 770 3.16 -20.01 -0.24
CA LEU A 770 2.44 -18.74 -0.40
C LEU A 770 2.21 -18.01 0.92
N ALA A 771 1.99 -18.74 2.01
CA ALA A 771 1.84 -18.16 3.35
C ALA A 771 3.11 -17.42 3.82
N ASN A 772 4.28 -17.76 3.27
CA ASN A 772 5.56 -17.17 3.63
C ASN A 772 5.92 -15.93 2.78
N ILE A 773 5.08 -15.58 1.79
CA ILE A 773 5.34 -14.48 0.86
C ILE A 773 4.16 -13.51 0.73
N THR A 774 3.52 -13.18 1.86
CA THR A 774 2.29 -12.38 1.86
C THR A 774 2.53 -10.92 1.46
N ASN A 775 3.68 -10.33 1.79
CA ASN A 775 4.00 -8.93 1.49
C ASN A 775 4.88 -8.79 0.25
N SER A 776 4.82 -7.63 -0.40
CA SER A 776 5.72 -7.33 -1.52
C SER A 776 7.17 -7.34 -1.08
N GLY A 777 8.01 -8.07 -1.82
CA GLY A 777 9.43 -8.27 -1.52
C GLY A 777 9.71 -9.51 -0.68
N ASP A 778 8.69 -10.12 -0.07
CA ASP A 778 8.86 -11.39 0.63
C ASP A 778 9.24 -12.49 -0.38
N HIS A 779 10.19 -13.32 0.00
CA HIS A 779 10.69 -14.42 -0.81
C HIS A 779 11.09 -15.62 0.06
N VAL A 780 11.00 -16.81 -0.52
CA VAL A 780 11.43 -18.06 0.13
C VAL A 780 12.02 -19.01 -0.92
N ASN A 781 13.05 -19.76 -0.51
CA ASN A 781 13.65 -20.78 -1.37
C ASN A 781 12.71 -21.99 -1.51
N ILE A 782 12.58 -22.51 -2.72
CA ILE A 782 11.83 -23.75 -2.96
C ILE A 782 12.78 -24.92 -2.67
N ILE A 783 12.39 -25.77 -1.72
CA ILE A 783 13.18 -26.92 -1.24
C ILE A 783 12.54 -28.27 -1.60
N ASP A 784 11.26 -28.28 -1.98
CA ASP A 784 10.56 -29.48 -2.42
C ASP A 784 10.95 -29.89 -3.84
N ASP A 785 10.86 -31.19 -4.10
CA ASP A 785 11.04 -31.77 -5.43
C ASP A 785 9.80 -31.46 -6.30
N LEU A 786 9.85 -30.33 -7.03
CA LEU A 786 8.77 -29.86 -7.90
C LEU A 786 9.32 -29.50 -9.30
N SER A 787 8.73 -30.06 -10.36
CA SER A 787 9.11 -29.76 -11.75
C SER A 787 8.07 -28.91 -12.49
N LEU A 788 8.45 -28.32 -13.63
CA LEU A 788 7.50 -27.58 -14.47
C LEU A 788 6.49 -28.53 -15.12
N ASP A 789 6.89 -29.74 -15.52
CA ASP A 789 5.96 -30.74 -16.06
C ASP A 789 4.86 -31.10 -15.05
N ASP A 790 5.18 -31.12 -13.75
CA ASP A 790 4.20 -31.38 -12.69
C ASP A 790 3.14 -30.26 -12.56
N LEU A 791 3.51 -29.01 -12.85
CA LEU A 791 2.59 -27.87 -12.82
C LEU A 791 1.72 -27.79 -14.09
N LEU A 792 2.18 -28.36 -15.20
CA LEU A 792 1.56 -28.27 -16.53
C LEU A 792 0.77 -29.52 -16.93
N VAL A 793 0.44 -30.39 -15.97
CA VAL A 793 -0.32 -31.62 -16.22
C VAL A 793 -1.67 -31.30 -16.89
N GLY A 794 -2.00 -32.07 -17.92
CA GLY A 794 -3.27 -31.96 -18.66
C GLY A 794 -3.23 -31.02 -19.87
N VAL A 795 -2.15 -30.24 -20.05
CA VAL A 795 -2.00 -29.35 -21.22
C VAL A 795 -1.41 -30.11 -22.42
N ASP A 796 -2.13 -30.14 -23.55
CA ASP A 796 -1.57 -30.60 -24.82
C ASP A 796 -0.66 -29.52 -25.43
N ARG A 797 0.64 -29.65 -25.17
CA ARG A 797 1.67 -28.72 -25.65
C ARG A 797 1.93 -28.78 -27.15
N THR A 798 1.17 -29.57 -27.91
CA THR A 798 1.18 -29.53 -29.39
C THR A 798 0.15 -28.55 -29.95
N LYS A 799 -0.81 -28.10 -29.13
CA LYS A 799 -1.88 -27.18 -29.51
C LYS A 799 -1.63 -25.80 -28.93
N TYR A 800 -1.23 -24.85 -29.79
CA TYR A 800 -0.95 -23.49 -29.35
C TYR A 800 -1.27 -22.47 -30.45
N PHE A 801 -1.36 -21.21 -30.04
CA PHE A 801 -1.33 -20.06 -30.91
C PHE A 801 0.05 -19.40 -30.87
N ARG A 802 0.46 -18.80 -31.98
CA ARG A 802 1.74 -18.09 -32.15
C ARG A 802 1.50 -16.70 -32.69
N TYR A 803 2.15 -15.71 -32.09
CA TYR A 803 2.24 -14.36 -32.64
C TYR A 803 3.48 -13.62 -32.12
N LEU A 804 3.87 -12.54 -32.80
CA LEU A 804 4.88 -11.60 -32.30
C LEU A 804 4.21 -10.50 -31.49
N GLY A 805 4.72 -10.26 -30.29
CA GLY A 805 4.13 -9.36 -29.32
C GLY A 805 5.16 -8.61 -28.47
N SER A 806 4.71 -8.17 -27.30
CA SER A 806 5.51 -7.40 -26.36
C SER A 806 5.56 -8.05 -24.97
N LEU A 807 6.36 -7.47 -24.09
CA LEU A 807 6.15 -7.60 -22.65
C LEU A 807 4.76 -7.03 -22.30
N THR A 808 4.05 -7.69 -21.39
CA THR A 808 2.72 -7.26 -20.91
C THR A 808 2.79 -6.29 -19.74
N THR A 809 4.00 -5.85 -19.40
CA THR A 809 4.30 -4.88 -18.35
C THR A 809 5.35 -3.89 -18.85
N PRO A 810 5.41 -2.65 -18.32
CA PRO A 810 6.48 -1.71 -18.62
C PRO A 810 7.86 -2.35 -18.43
N THR A 811 8.78 -2.19 -19.37
CA THR A 811 8.84 -1.18 -20.46
C THR A 811 8.05 -1.47 -21.76
N CYS A 812 7.28 -2.56 -21.80
CA CYS A 812 6.42 -2.96 -22.93
C CYS A 812 7.15 -3.26 -24.24
N ASP A 813 8.42 -3.66 -24.20
CA ASP A 813 9.23 -3.88 -25.40
C ASP A 813 8.67 -4.98 -26.31
N GLU A 814 8.64 -4.70 -27.62
CA GLU A 814 8.13 -5.59 -28.68
C GLU A 814 9.16 -6.63 -29.15
N ILE A 815 9.62 -7.43 -28.20
CA ILE A 815 10.70 -8.42 -28.40
C ILE A 815 10.23 -9.87 -28.20
N VAL A 816 8.93 -10.08 -27.96
CA VAL A 816 8.41 -11.35 -27.42
C VAL A 816 7.78 -12.20 -28.52
N VAL A 817 8.29 -13.41 -28.71
CA VAL A 817 7.62 -14.47 -29.48
C VAL A 817 6.65 -15.22 -28.56
N TRP A 818 5.37 -14.91 -28.67
CA TRP A 818 4.33 -15.48 -27.80
C TRP A 818 3.88 -16.86 -28.27
N THR A 819 3.72 -17.77 -27.33
CA THR A 819 3.05 -19.07 -27.51
C THR A 819 1.98 -19.23 -26.46
N VAL A 820 0.71 -19.22 -26.86
CA VAL A 820 -0.42 -19.38 -25.94
C VAL A 820 -1.04 -20.76 -26.15
N PHE A 821 -0.97 -21.63 -25.14
CA PHE A 821 -1.48 -23.00 -25.24
C PHE A 821 -3.01 -23.04 -25.14
N LYS A 822 -3.63 -23.91 -25.94
CA LYS A 822 -5.10 -23.94 -26.06
C LYS A 822 -5.77 -24.64 -24.88
N ASP A 823 -5.13 -25.68 -24.37
CA ASP A 823 -5.66 -26.49 -23.27
C ASP A 823 -5.24 -25.86 -21.93
N PRO A 824 -6.18 -25.58 -21.01
CA PRO A 824 -5.88 -24.93 -19.75
C PRO A 824 -5.40 -25.93 -18.68
N ILE A 825 -4.61 -25.43 -17.74
CA ILE A 825 -4.29 -26.11 -16.49
C ILE A 825 -5.55 -26.12 -15.61
N ARG A 826 -5.91 -27.28 -15.08
CA ARG A 826 -7.08 -27.45 -14.20
C ARG A 826 -6.67 -27.47 -12.73
N VAL A 827 -7.24 -26.58 -11.93
CA VAL A 827 -7.00 -26.46 -10.49
C VAL A 827 -8.32 -26.31 -9.71
N SER A 828 -8.29 -26.43 -8.38
CA SER A 828 -9.49 -26.26 -7.55
C SER A 828 -9.92 -24.79 -7.42
N ARG A 829 -11.22 -24.57 -7.17
CA ARG A 829 -11.80 -23.25 -6.85
C ARG A 829 -11.03 -22.53 -5.74
N ASP A 830 -10.77 -23.24 -4.64
CA ASP A 830 -10.09 -22.70 -3.47
C ASP A 830 -8.68 -22.19 -3.79
N LEU A 831 -7.96 -22.84 -4.72
CA LEU A 831 -6.65 -22.35 -5.17
C LEU A 831 -6.80 -20.99 -5.84
N ILE A 832 -7.74 -20.88 -6.78
CA ILE A 832 -7.92 -19.64 -7.54
C ILE A 832 -8.34 -18.50 -6.59
N ASP A 833 -9.20 -18.78 -5.61
CA ASP A 833 -9.67 -17.82 -4.62
C ASP A 833 -8.62 -17.48 -3.53
N LEU A 834 -7.53 -18.26 -3.42
CA LEU A 834 -6.42 -17.99 -2.51
C LEU A 834 -5.58 -16.77 -2.93
N PHE A 835 -5.29 -16.64 -4.22
CA PHE A 835 -4.45 -15.56 -4.74
C PHE A 835 -4.97 -14.14 -4.45
N PRO A 836 -6.25 -13.79 -4.69
CA PRO A 836 -6.78 -12.47 -4.37
C PRO A 836 -6.97 -12.22 -2.86
N SER A 837 -6.84 -13.23 -2.00
CA SER A 837 -7.20 -13.15 -0.57
C SER A 837 -6.01 -13.12 0.38
N VAL A 838 -4.80 -13.44 -0.09
CA VAL A 838 -3.61 -13.62 0.75
C VAL A 838 -2.51 -12.61 0.48
N TYR A 839 -2.42 -12.08 -0.74
CA TYR A 839 -1.28 -11.24 -1.14
C TYR A 839 -1.57 -9.78 -1.04
N PHE A 840 -0.60 -9.04 -0.54
CA PHE A 840 -0.64 -7.60 -0.47
C PHE A 840 0.25 -7.01 -1.55
N ASN A 841 -0.23 -5.93 -2.19
CA ASN A 841 0.57 -5.18 -3.17
C ASN A 841 1.83 -4.56 -2.56
N THR A 842 1.86 -4.38 -1.24
CA THR A 842 2.99 -3.77 -0.52
C THR A 842 3.22 -4.43 0.84
N SER A 843 2.25 -4.39 1.76
CA SER A 843 2.34 -4.99 3.10
C SER A 843 0.96 -5.40 3.63
N SER A 844 0.88 -6.13 4.74
CA SER A 844 -0.37 -6.63 5.34
C SER A 844 -1.46 -5.58 5.65
N ASN A 845 -1.11 -4.29 5.56
CA ASN A 845 -2.03 -3.16 5.73
C ASN A 845 -2.42 -2.51 4.38
N SER A 846 -2.01 -3.10 3.26
CA SER A 846 -2.27 -2.60 1.90
C SER A 846 -3.48 -3.32 1.29
N PRO A 847 -4.05 -2.84 0.17
CA PRO A 847 -5.03 -3.60 -0.58
C PRO A 847 -4.45 -4.95 -1.02
N LEU A 848 -5.31 -5.95 -1.01
CA LEU A 848 -4.97 -7.25 -1.56
C LEU A 848 -4.70 -7.13 -3.06
N MET A 849 -3.72 -7.87 -3.53
CA MET A 849 -3.30 -7.98 -4.90
C MET A 849 -4.38 -8.69 -5.69
N THR A 850 -5.19 -7.89 -6.38
CA THR A 850 -6.29 -8.34 -7.23
C THR A 850 -6.15 -7.72 -8.61
N ASN A 851 -6.63 -8.42 -9.64
CA ASN A 851 -6.61 -7.97 -11.03
C ASN A 851 -5.18 -7.64 -11.52
N THR A 852 -4.28 -8.61 -11.44
CA THR A 852 -2.86 -8.47 -11.81
C THR A 852 -2.61 -8.63 -13.31
N PHE A 853 -3.50 -8.14 -14.16
CA PHE A 853 -3.43 -8.33 -15.62
C PHE A 853 -3.61 -7.01 -16.38
N ARG A 854 -2.95 -6.89 -17.54
CA ARG A 854 -3.12 -5.81 -18.51
C ARG A 854 -4.39 -6.04 -19.32
N ASN A 855 -5.08 -4.96 -19.70
CA ASN A 855 -6.21 -5.05 -20.63
C ASN A 855 -5.74 -5.49 -22.02
N ILE A 856 -6.68 -6.06 -22.77
CA ILE A 856 -6.46 -6.46 -24.16
C ILE A 856 -6.12 -5.24 -25.00
N VAL A 857 -5.08 -5.34 -25.80
CA VAL A 857 -4.71 -4.36 -26.82
C VAL A 857 -5.11 -4.84 -28.21
N GLU A 858 -5.21 -3.90 -29.15
CA GLU A 858 -5.60 -4.22 -30.52
C GLU A 858 -4.59 -5.14 -31.21
N THR A 859 -5.10 -6.16 -31.92
CA THR A 859 -4.27 -7.08 -32.71
C THR A 859 -3.59 -6.36 -33.88
N ASN A 860 -4.14 -5.23 -34.34
CA ASN A 860 -3.68 -4.48 -35.52
C ASN A 860 -3.54 -5.43 -36.74
N ASP A 861 -2.53 -5.23 -37.59
CA ASP A 861 -2.29 -6.05 -38.78
C ASP A 861 -1.59 -7.39 -38.50
N ARG A 862 -1.41 -7.77 -37.22
CA ARG A 862 -0.70 -9.00 -36.86
C ARG A 862 -1.53 -10.24 -37.20
N THR A 863 -0.87 -11.23 -37.78
CA THR A 863 -1.45 -12.55 -37.98
C THR A 863 -1.13 -13.45 -36.79
N VAL A 864 -2.15 -14.00 -36.15
CA VAL A 864 -2.00 -15.10 -35.20
C VAL A 864 -2.02 -16.41 -35.97
N THR A 865 -1.04 -17.29 -35.71
CA THR A 865 -0.93 -18.59 -36.37
C THR A 865 -1.12 -19.76 -35.41
N THR A 866 -1.43 -20.93 -35.94
CA THR A 866 -1.55 -22.21 -35.20
C THR A 866 -0.88 -23.31 -36.02
N PRO A 867 -0.25 -24.33 -35.39
CA PRO A 867 0.25 -25.47 -36.14
C PRO A 867 -0.90 -26.14 -36.89
N SER A 868 -0.60 -26.68 -38.07
CA SER A 868 -1.53 -27.55 -38.76
C SER A 868 -1.89 -28.69 -37.81
N SER A 869 -3.18 -28.83 -37.50
CA SER A 869 -3.67 -30.00 -36.77
C SER A 869 -3.07 -31.22 -37.46
N ALA A 870 -2.21 -31.95 -36.75
CA ALA A 870 -1.75 -33.23 -37.22
C ALA A 870 -3.03 -34.06 -37.40
N VAL A 871 -3.48 -34.20 -38.65
CA VAL A 871 -4.43 -35.24 -39.01
C VAL A 871 -3.69 -36.49 -38.58
N SER A 872 -4.11 -37.07 -37.45
CA SER A 872 -3.83 -38.46 -37.21
C SER A 872 -4.39 -39.16 -38.43
N LYS A 873 -3.50 -39.56 -39.35
CA LYS A 873 -3.87 -40.50 -40.39
C LYS A 873 -4.28 -41.73 -39.60
N SER A 874 -5.58 -41.86 -39.36
CA SER A 874 -6.16 -43.14 -39.01
C SER A 874 -5.86 -44.02 -40.23
N TYR A 875 -4.83 -44.84 -40.11
CA TYR A 875 -4.78 -46.03 -40.92
C TYR A 875 -5.93 -46.91 -40.41
N SER A 876 -7.12 -46.67 -40.96
CA SER A 876 -8.22 -47.62 -40.87
C SER A 876 -7.80 -48.85 -41.68
N THR A 877 -7.16 -49.80 -41.03
CA THR A 877 -7.06 -51.15 -41.57
C THR A 877 -8.43 -51.80 -41.47
N PHE A 878 -9.25 -51.64 -42.51
CA PHE A 878 -10.34 -52.56 -42.80
C PHE A 878 -10.12 -53.16 -44.19
N GLY A 879 -9.57 -54.37 -44.17
CA GLY A 879 -9.76 -55.45 -45.13
C GLY A 879 -9.65 -55.14 -46.63
N LEU A 880 -8.53 -55.57 -47.23
CA LEU A 880 -8.63 -56.31 -48.49
C LEU A 880 -8.36 -57.79 -48.20
N LEU A 881 -9.43 -58.57 -48.21
CA LEU A 881 -9.40 -59.99 -48.48
C LEU A 881 -8.87 -60.19 -49.91
N ALA A 882 -7.68 -60.79 -50.04
CA ALA A 882 -7.29 -61.52 -51.24
C ALA A 882 -6.32 -62.63 -50.86
N SER A 883 -6.91 -63.82 -50.83
CA SER A 883 -6.42 -65.19 -50.80
C SER A 883 -5.13 -65.54 -51.56
N LEU A 884 -4.62 -66.73 -51.19
CA LEU A 884 -3.64 -67.64 -51.83
C LEU A 884 -2.18 -67.41 -51.44
N ALA A 885 -1.53 -68.26 -50.66
CA ALA A 885 -1.30 -69.71 -50.73
C ALA A 885 0.21 -69.94 -50.91
N MET A 886 0.67 -71.08 -50.41
CA MET A 886 1.98 -71.72 -50.62
C MET A 886 3.12 -71.31 -49.67
N LEU A 887 3.23 -72.08 -48.59
CA LEU A 887 4.49 -72.77 -48.26
C LEU A 887 5.10 -73.38 -49.54
N PRO A 888 6.44 -73.46 -49.71
CA PRO A 888 7.24 -74.27 -48.78
C PRO A 888 8.71 -73.85 -48.53
N LEU A 889 9.22 -74.38 -47.42
CA LEU A 889 10.54 -75.01 -47.19
C LEU A 889 11.84 -74.40 -47.78
N LEU A 890 12.82 -74.26 -46.86
CA LEU A 890 14.28 -74.57 -46.93
C LEU A 890 15.12 -73.39 -46.42
N HIS A 891 15.64 -73.49 -45.19
CA HIS A 891 16.97 -74.01 -44.83
C HIS A 891 18.12 -73.00 -45.03
N ARG A 892 18.70 -72.62 -43.88
CA ARG A 892 20.12 -72.31 -43.60
C ARG A 892 20.92 -71.51 -44.64
N THR A 893 21.43 -70.37 -44.21
CA THR A 893 22.80 -70.28 -43.65
C THR A 893 22.89 -69.17 -42.63
#